data_AF-A0A962RZP7-F1
#
_entry.id   AF-A0A962RZP7-F1
#
_cell.length_a   1.000
_cell.length_b   1.000
_cell.length_c   1.000
_cell.angle_alpha   90.00
_cell.angle_beta   90.00
_cell.angle_gamma   90.00
#
_symmetry.space_group_name_H-M   'P 1'
#
loop_
_entity.id
_entity.type
_entity.pdbx_description
1 polymer ?
#
loop_
_entity_poly.entity_id
_entity_poly.type
_entity_poly.pdbx_seq_one_letter_code
_entity_poly.pdbx_strand_id
1 'polypeptide(L)'
;MLRRFLVILVTAILVLVSMTAATSGNRKGGHGGNQRVFVKTKMFGRNHRFDKKDLPSSRMRSRLYSLPAFSERRAMDWLHRFDFPEKDVDSILIDDDGGVLYADSVPADLPQESEQADATGSEAAQPAATAAADAFLLHSRPGAQSVVYLDFDGHVFSTTAWSNSTLHAKPFDLDGSASTFSDGERAAIAEIWHRVAEDFAAFDIDVTTEEPSTFGPYVGRVLITSRNQTNGQLMPYPSSGGVAYVGVWGELNYHSFYSPALVYYDNLASASNIIAETCSHEFGHNLGLTHDGTGSTTYYAGHGSGATSWAPIMGTSFSKNVTQWSRGEYAGANNDQDDLAIIADQLGLVADDHGDVPSQSTPLVFETDGEVLVSNPETDPHNIYPSNKGVIESADDRDIFSIDIEGGRLDLTVTPAWDAFYRSSNRGANLDIQASLLNASGDVISTTDPVSETDVSISHNLPAGRYYLEISGIGSDNYPDYASTGQYFISGVLNKPPIAGFGFGCMGLSCNFSDSSSDSDGSIVDWAWSFGDGTASTTQNPSHAYVNAGSYGVTLTVTDNRGETATVNKVVTVIAPNVPPAVLFDFSCTGLICSFVDHSSDSDGSIVAWSWSFGDGAVSTEQSPSHGYAAAGTYPVTLTATDDDGAGSTSAAVNVTVTGGGTAMLNVAAAANGGVASASSSYGSGYSPSAVINGERAGVPWGNGGGWIDSDPYSFPDWIQVDFDGVKSISEIDVITLQDSPGSPQEPTEALTFSQWGITDFEVQYWTGSGWATVPGGAVAGNNRVWRQFTFPAVNTERIRVTISGGAGGYSIVTELEAWAAGG
;
A
#
# COMPACT_ATOMS: atom_id res chain seq x y z
N MET A 1 37.44 -48.53 -24.67
CA MET A 1 37.69 -47.60 -23.54
C MET A 1 36.71 -46.45 -23.69
N LEU A 2 35.99 -45.93 -22.71
CA LEU A 2 35.56 -46.34 -21.38
C LEU A 2 34.53 -45.25 -21.00
N ARG A 3 33.38 -45.64 -20.43
CA ARG A 3 32.52 -44.85 -19.52
C ARG A 3 31.59 -43.73 -20.06
N ARG A 4 30.29 -44.02 -19.86
CA ARG A 4 29.27 -43.28 -19.07
C ARG A 4 28.38 -42.21 -19.75
N PHE A 5 27.09 -42.29 -19.33
CA PHE A 5 25.91 -41.41 -19.45
C PHE A 5 25.08 -41.52 -20.76
N LEU A 6 23.92 -42.18 -20.78
CA LEU A 6 22.56 -41.79 -20.27
C LEU A 6 21.97 -40.68 -21.19
N VAL A 7 20.81 -40.75 -21.86
CA VAL A 7 19.65 -41.66 -21.84
C VAL A 7 18.94 -41.62 -23.22
N ILE A 8 18.17 -42.67 -23.45
CA ILE A 8 17.49 -43.11 -24.68
C ILE A 8 16.38 -42.16 -25.14
N LEU A 9 16.29 -41.99 -26.46
CA LEU A 9 15.34 -41.22 -27.25
C LEU A 9 14.49 -42.20 -28.08
N VAL A 10 13.22 -41.83 -28.34
CA VAL A 10 12.38 -42.15 -29.54
C VAL A 10 11.57 -43.46 -29.58
N THR A 11 10.32 -43.57 -30.06
CA THR A 11 9.18 -42.70 -30.48
C THR A 11 8.12 -43.63 -31.09
N ALA A 12 6.81 -43.34 -30.99
CA ALA A 12 5.78 -43.36 -32.08
C ALA A 12 4.34 -43.54 -31.54
N ILE A 13 3.24 -42.93 -32.02
CA ILE A 13 2.90 -41.91 -33.05
C ILE A 13 1.47 -41.40 -32.74
N LEU A 14 1.19 -40.14 -33.11
CA LEU A 14 -0.03 -39.30 -32.99
C LEU A 14 -1.23 -39.69 -33.91
N VAL A 15 -2.45 -39.19 -33.56
CA VAL A 15 -3.49 -38.44 -34.37
C VAL A 15 -4.77 -38.29 -33.48
N LEU A 16 -5.10 -37.12 -32.85
CA LEU A 16 -5.89 -35.92 -33.28
C LEU A 16 -7.36 -36.25 -33.71
N VAL A 17 -8.49 -35.72 -33.21
CA VAL A 17 -8.89 -34.38 -32.68
C VAL A 17 -10.19 -34.50 -31.84
N SER A 18 -10.31 -33.87 -30.66
CA SER A 18 -11.33 -32.85 -30.29
C SER A 18 -11.35 -32.53 -28.78
N MET A 19 -11.57 -31.25 -28.50
CA MET A 19 -11.42 -30.51 -27.23
C MET A 19 -12.50 -30.85 -26.19
N THR A 20 -12.13 -30.93 -24.90
CA THR A 20 -12.60 -30.07 -23.78
C THR A 20 -11.98 -30.52 -22.43
N ALA A 21 -11.38 -29.54 -21.72
CA ALA A 21 -11.18 -29.38 -20.28
C ALA A 21 -10.73 -30.55 -19.37
N ALA A 22 -9.51 -30.39 -18.83
CA ALA A 22 -9.08 -30.70 -17.45
C ALA A 22 -10.13 -30.25 -16.41
N THR A 23 -10.28 -30.73 -15.18
CA THR A 23 -9.43 -31.44 -14.21
C THR A 23 -10.37 -31.84 -13.06
N SER A 24 -10.33 -33.09 -12.61
CA SER A 24 -10.76 -33.44 -11.25
C SER A 24 -9.75 -34.46 -10.74
N GLY A 25 -8.85 -34.02 -9.86
CA GLY A 25 -8.03 -34.89 -9.03
C GLY A 25 -8.93 -35.57 -8.00
N ASN A 26 -9.85 -36.39 -8.50
CA ASN A 26 -10.82 -37.11 -7.73
C ASN A 26 -10.08 -38.34 -7.20
N ARG A 27 -10.06 -38.57 -5.88
CA ARG A 27 -9.82 -39.89 -5.27
C ARG A 27 -11.01 -40.81 -5.64
N LYS A 28 -11.36 -40.89 -6.93
CA LYS A 28 -12.38 -41.78 -7.45
C LYS A 28 -11.86 -43.20 -7.33
N GLY A 29 -12.44 -43.93 -6.39
CA GLY A 29 -12.85 -45.31 -6.60
C GLY A 29 -11.76 -46.23 -7.13
N GLY A 30 -10.57 -46.19 -6.55
CA GLY A 30 -9.57 -47.23 -6.68
C GLY A 30 -9.82 -48.35 -5.68
N HIS A 31 -11.02 -48.94 -5.67
CA HIS A 31 -11.27 -50.21 -4.98
C HIS A 31 -10.46 -51.30 -5.72
N GLY A 32 -9.17 -51.39 -5.38
CA GLY A 32 -8.45 -52.64 -5.47
C GLY A 32 -9.22 -53.64 -4.61
N GLY A 33 -9.92 -54.56 -5.27
CA GLY A 33 -10.73 -55.58 -4.62
C GLY A 33 -9.86 -56.49 -3.76
N ASN A 34 -9.57 -56.07 -2.53
CA ASN A 34 -9.52 -57.03 -1.43
C ASN A 34 -10.97 -57.40 -1.18
N GLN A 35 -11.34 -58.63 -1.57
CA GLN A 35 -12.58 -59.24 -1.11
C GLN A 35 -12.61 -59.11 0.42
N ARG A 36 -13.41 -58.17 0.92
CA ARG A 36 -13.62 -57.90 2.35
C ARG A 36 -14.32 -59.13 2.93
N VAL A 37 -13.60 -59.87 3.77
CA VAL A 37 -14.16 -61.03 4.46
C VAL A 37 -14.93 -60.50 5.66
N PHE A 38 -16.23 -60.27 5.50
CA PHE A 38 -17.13 -60.26 6.65
C PHE A 38 -16.89 -61.57 7.40
N VAL A 39 -16.55 -61.50 8.69
CA VAL A 39 -16.69 -62.69 9.53
C VAL A 39 -18.18 -62.99 9.52
N LYS A 40 -18.57 -64.19 9.07
CA LYS A 40 -19.95 -64.65 9.20
C LYS A 40 -20.28 -64.78 10.68
N THR A 41 -20.66 -63.69 11.30
CA THR A 41 -21.21 -63.66 12.65
C THR A 41 -22.72 -63.90 12.52
N LYS A 42 -23.28 -64.72 13.40
CA LYS A 42 -24.70 -65.02 13.36
C LYS A 42 -25.46 -63.78 13.84
N MET A 43 -26.44 -63.33 13.07
CA MET A 43 -27.37 -62.25 13.44
C MET A 43 -28.68 -62.83 13.94
N PHE A 44 -29.38 -62.07 14.77
CA PHE A 44 -30.70 -62.38 15.31
C PHE A 44 -31.57 -61.12 15.26
N GLY A 45 -32.88 -61.27 15.08
CA GLY A 45 -33.82 -60.17 15.25
C GLY A 45 -34.79 -59.94 14.11
N ARG A 46 -34.99 -58.67 13.72
CA ARG A 46 -36.01 -58.20 12.77
C ARG A 46 -35.94 -58.93 11.43
N ASN A 47 -34.79 -58.88 10.77
CA ASN A 47 -34.54 -59.55 9.50
C ASN A 47 -33.95 -60.95 9.70
N HIS A 48 -33.48 -61.27 10.92
CA HIS A 48 -32.91 -62.54 11.31
C HIS A 48 -33.76 -63.27 12.37
N ARG A 49 -35.02 -63.54 12.03
CA ARG A 49 -35.99 -64.16 12.96
C ARG A 49 -35.47 -65.47 13.56
N PHE A 50 -35.69 -65.65 14.85
CA PHE A 50 -35.18 -66.79 15.63
C PHE A 50 -36.18 -67.24 16.70
N ASP A 51 -36.05 -68.49 17.16
CA ASP A 51 -36.69 -69.01 18.37
C ASP A 51 -35.68 -68.98 19.53
N LYS A 52 -36.14 -68.84 20.78
CA LYS A 52 -35.27 -68.80 21.98
C LYS A 52 -34.30 -69.99 22.09
N LYS A 53 -34.59 -71.14 21.47
CA LYS A 53 -33.66 -72.29 21.42
C LYS A 53 -32.45 -72.08 20.50
N ASP A 54 -32.55 -71.17 19.54
CA ASP A 54 -31.54 -70.88 18.52
C ASP A 54 -30.44 -69.94 19.03
N LEU A 55 -30.70 -69.27 20.15
CA LEU A 55 -29.71 -68.45 20.87
C LEU A 55 -28.63 -69.34 21.51
N PRO A 56 -27.38 -68.86 21.61
CA PRO A 56 -26.37 -69.54 22.41
C PRO A 56 -26.79 -69.64 23.89
N SER A 57 -26.11 -70.49 24.65
CA SER A 57 -26.33 -70.58 26.10
C SER A 57 -25.88 -69.28 26.76
N SER A 58 -26.85 -68.47 27.18
CA SER A 58 -26.62 -67.12 27.72
C SER A 58 -27.57 -66.76 28.85
N ARG A 59 -27.32 -65.61 29.48
CA ARG A 59 -28.24 -65.01 30.45
C ARG A 59 -29.58 -64.68 29.80
N MET A 60 -29.58 -64.07 28.61
CA MET A 60 -30.78 -63.74 27.85
C MET A 60 -31.62 -64.99 27.54
N ARG A 61 -30.99 -66.05 27.03
CA ARG A 61 -31.69 -67.31 26.72
C ARG A 61 -32.30 -67.91 27.98
N SER A 62 -31.53 -68.00 29.06
CA SER A 62 -32.01 -68.54 30.34
C SER A 62 -33.20 -67.73 30.87
N ARG A 63 -33.12 -66.40 30.74
CA ARG A 63 -34.17 -65.48 31.13
C ARG A 63 -35.46 -65.71 30.34
N LEU A 64 -35.40 -65.84 29.01
CA LEU A 64 -36.56 -66.16 28.16
C LEU A 64 -37.28 -67.46 28.56
N TYR A 65 -36.56 -68.49 29.03
CA TYR A 65 -37.20 -69.72 29.52
C TYR A 65 -37.82 -69.58 30.93
N SER A 66 -37.41 -68.58 31.70
CA SER A 66 -37.88 -68.35 33.08
C SER A 66 -39.09 -67.41 33.17
N LEU A 67 -39.34 -66.60 32.14
CA LEU A 67 -40.38 -65.59 32.14
C LEU A 67 -41.80 -66.18 32.12
N PRO A 68 -42.79 -65.51 32.71
CA PRO A 68 -44.20 -65.82 32.46
C PRO A 68 -44.53 -65.76 30.97
N ALA A 69 -45.45 -66.59 30.50
CA ALA A 69 -45.74 -66.75 29.07
C ALA A 69 -46.12 -65.45 28.33
N PHE A 70 -46.72 -64.49 29.04
CA PHE A 70 -47.03 -63.17 28.47
C PHE A 70 -45.77 -62.32 28.29
N SER A 71 -44.98 -62.15 29.36
CA SER A 71 -43.71 -61.41 29.34
C SER A 71 -42.71 -62.03 28.36
N GLU A 72 -42.63 -63.36 28.30
CA GLU A 72 -41.79 -64.07 27.32
C GLU A 72 -42.18 -63.70 25.89
N ARG A 73 -43.48 -63.71 25.57
CA ARG A 73 -43.96 -63.36 24.23
C ARG A 73 -43.65 -61.91 23.90
N ARG A 74 -43.90 -61.00 24.84
CA ARG A 74 -43.55 -59.58 24.69
C ARG A 74 -42.06 -59.40 24.43
N ALA A 75 -41.20 -60.10 25.15
CA ALA A 75 -39.75 -60.06 24.95
C ALA A 75 -39.34 -60.59 23.56
N MET A 76 -39.89 -61.72 23.12
CA MET A 76 -39.60 -62.26 21.78
C MET A 76 -40.09 -61.31 20.67
N ASP A 77 -41.29 -60.75 20.82
CA ASP A 77 -41.84 -59.78 19.87
C ASP A 77 -40.97 -58.52 19.82
N TRP A 78 -40.42 -58.07 20.96
CA TRP A 78 -39.50 -56.94 21.04
C TRP A 78 -38.13 -57.24 20.42
N LEU A 79 -37.51 -58.37 20.75
CA LEU A 79 -36.22 -58.81 20.18
C LEU A 79 -36.28 -58.99 18.65
N HIS A 80 -37.47 -59.04 18.05
CA HIS A 80 -37.63 -59.04 16.60
C HIS A 80 -38.01 -57.68 16.00
N ARG A 81 -37.88 -56.57 16.74
CA ARG A 81 -38.04 -55.20 16.22
C ARG A 81 -36.73 -54.62 15.66
N PHE A 82 -35.59 -55.10 16.11
CA PHE A 82 -34.25 -54.71 15.66
C PHE A 82 -33.40 -55.95 15.40
N ASP A 83 -32.33 -55.82 14.62
CA ASP A 83 -31.33 -56.88 14.41
C ASP A 83 -30.13 -56.64 15.35
N PHE A 84 -29.53 -57.71 15.87
CA PHE A 84 -28.35 -57.66 16.75
C PHE A 84 -27.40 -58.85 16.47
N PRO A 85 -26.09 -58.67 16.64
CA PRO A 85 -25.12 -59.75 16.48
C PRO A 85 -25.16 -60.75 17.64
N GLU A 86 -24.71 -61.99 17.39
CA GLU A 86 -24.60 -63.02 18.44
C GLU A 86 -23.78 -62.55 19.66
N LYS A 87 -22.84 -61.62 19.45
CA LYS A 87 -22.01 -61.04 20.52
C LYS A 87 -22.78 -60.16 21.51
N ASP A 88 -23.96 -59.70 21.15
CA ASP A 88 -24.80 -58.87 22.01
C ASP A 88 -25.69 -59.70 22.92
N VAL A 89 -25.82 -61.00 22.66
CA VAL A 89 -26.72 -61.90 23.41
C VAL A 89 -26.45 -61.90 24.92
N ASP A 90 -25.22 -61.64 25.35
CA ASP A 90 -24.86 -61.56 26.78
C ASP A 90 -25.01 -60.13 27.36
N SER A 91 -24.99 -59.09 26.52
CA SER A 91 -25.21 -57.69 26.93
C SER A 91 -26.70 -57.33 26.99
N ILE A 92 -27.53 -57.97 26.17
CA ILE A 92 -28.98 -57.76 26.16
C ILE A 92 -29.63 -58.43 27.38
N LEU A 93 -30.36 -57.63 28.16
CA LEU A 93 -31.14 -58.08 29.31
C LEU A 93 -32.64 -57.94 29.05
N ILE A 94 -33.41 -58.75 29.79
CA ILE A 94 -34.88 -58.77 29.70
C ILE A 94 -35.48 -58.62 31.10
N ASP A 95 -36.27 -57.55 31.29
CA ASP A 95 -36.96 -57.25 32.55
C ASP A 95 -38.09 -58.26 32.86
N ASP A 96 -38.82 -58.10 33.98
CA ASP A 96 -39.90 -59.02 34.38
C ASP A 96 -41.15 -58.94 33.49
N ASP A 97 -41.37 -57.81 32.82
CA ASP A 97 -42.50 -57.59 31.92
C ASP A 97 -42.17 -57.97 30.47
N GLY A 98 -40.92 -58.29 30.16
CA GLY A 98 -40.43 -58.62 28.82
C GLY A 98 -39.90 -57.42 28.02
N GLY A 99 -39.51 -56.33 28.70
CA GLY A 99 -38.80 -55.22 28.09
C GLY A 99 -37.34 -55.57 27.84
N VAL A 100 -36.77 -54.98 26.79
CA VAL A 100 -35.42 -55.31 26.29
C VAL A 100 -34.51 -54.09 26.47
N LEU A 101 -33.37 -54.30 27.11
CA LEU A 101 -32.39 -53.25 27.39
C LEU A 101 -30.95 -53.75 27.19
N TYR A 102 -30.04 -52.81 26.98
CA TYR A 102 -28.59 -53.03 27.15
C TYR A 102 -28.17 -52.56 28.55
N ALA A 103 -27.18 -53.25 29.13
CA ALA A 103 -26.58 -52.88 30.40
C ALA A 103 -25.07 -53.08 30.26
N ASP A 104 -24.39 -52.00 29.93
CA ASP A 104 -23.09 -52.10 29.27
C ASP A 104 -21.96 -52.15 30.27
N SER A 105 -21.09 -53.14 30.08
CA SER A 105 -19.94 -53.35 30.96
C SER A 105 -18.99 -52.18 30.86
N VAL A 106 -18.48 -51.75 32.01
CA VAL A 106 -17.41 -50.76 32.06
C VAL A 106 -16.20 -51.25 31.24
N PRO A 107 -15.63 -50.42 30.34
CA PRO A 107 -14.45 -50.77 29.56
C PRO A 107 -13.31 -51.28 30.46
N ALA A 108 -12.64 -52.36 30.05
CA ALA A 108 -11.60 -53.00 30.88
C ALA A 108 -10.32 -52.15 30.99
N ASP A 109 -10.19 -51.16 30.12
CA ASP A 109 -8.99 -50.39 29.81
C ASP A 109 -9.22 -48.87 30.03
N LEU A 110 -10.14 -48.52 30.95
CA LEU A 110 -10.30 -47.14 31.41
C LEU A 110 -8.96 -46.57 31.89
N PRO A 111 -8.63 -45.31 31.54
CA PRO A 111 -7.46 -44.63 32.08
C PRO A 111 -7.51 -44.60 33.61
N GLN A 112 -6.39 -44.85 34.28
CA GLN A 112 -6.31 -44.68 35.73
C GLN A 112 -6.35 -43.18 36.07
N GLU A 113 -7.04 -42.81 37.16
CA GLU A 113 -7.28 -41.42 37.67
C GLU A 113 -6.06 -40.48 37.68
N SER A 114 -4.82 -40.99 37.54
CA SER A 114 -3.59 -40.20 37.63
C SER A 114 -3.05 -39.62 36.31
N GLU A 115 -3.68 -39.87 35.15
CA GLU A 115 -3.21 -39.32 33.86
C GLU A 115 -3.97 -38.08 33.36
N GLN A 116 -5.01 -37.64 34.07
CA GLN A 116 -5.81 -36.44 33.73
C GLN A 116 -5.50 -35.22 34.60
N ALA A 117 -4.22 -35.00 34.91
CA ALA A 117 -3.77 -33.62 35.08
C ALA A 117 -3.57 -33.08 33.66
N ASP A 118 -4.65 -32.60 33.04
CA ASP A 118 -4.53 -31.96 31.74
C ASP A 118 -3.51 -30.84 31.87
N ALA A 119 -2.53 -30.88 30.99
CA ALA A 119 -1.38 -30.01 31.05
C ALA A 119 -1.89 -28.58 30.92
N THR A 120 -1.52 -27.74 31.88
CA THR A 120 -1.40 -26.30 31.70
C THR A 120 -0.34 -26.03 30.63
N GLY A 121 -0.65 -26.36 29.38
CA GLY A 121 0.10 -26.00 28.19
C GLY A 121 -0.21 -24.54 27.87
N SER A 122 0.84 -23.77 27.59
CA SER A 122 0.77 -22.31 27.46
C SER A 122 -0.35 -21.85 26.53
N GLU A 123 -1.29 -21.10 27.11
CA GLU A 123 -2.23 -20.23 26.43
C GLU A 123 -1.48 -19.37 25.39
N ALA A 124 -1.70 -19.66 24.10
CA ALA A 124 -1.88 -18.56 23.18
C ALA A 124 -3.18 -17.90 23.61
N ALA A 125 -3.12 -16.60 23.93
CA ALA A 125 -4.24 -15.85 24.48
C ALA A 125 -5.46 -15.89 23.53
N GLN A 126 -6.33 -16.88 23.73
CA GLN A 126 -7.73 -16.79 23.33
C GLN A 126 -8.41 -15.90 24.38
N PRO A 127 -9.22 -14.91 23.97
CA PRO A 127 -9.79 -13.96 24.91
C PRO A 127 -10.53 -14.72 26.00
N ALA A 128 -10.22 -14.38 27.26
CA ALA A 128 -10.89 -14.89 28.44
C ALA A 128 -12.38 -15.03 28.16
N ALA A 129 -12.89 -16.27 28.25
CA ALA A 129 -14.28 -16.63 27.99
C ALA A 129 -15.19 -15.52 28.53
N THR A 130 -15.74 -14.72 27.62
CA THR A 130 -16.86 -13.84 27.91
C THR A 130 -17.95 -14.74 28.45
N ALA A 131 -18.16 -14.70 29.78
CA ALA A 131 -19.11 -15.51 30.57
C ALA A 131 -19.76 -16.61 29.73
N ALA A 132 -19.09 -17.77 29.61
CA ALA A 132 -19.64 -18.93 28.92
C ALA A 132 -21.13 -19.07 29.30
N ALA A 133 -21.99 -19.35 28.32
CA ALA A 133 -23.40 -19.59 28.58
C ALA A 133 -23.53 -20.54 29.79
N ASP A 134 -24.54 -20.28 30.64
CA ASP A 134 -24.78 -21.15 31.79
C ASP A 134 -24.81 -22.60 31.28
N ALA A 135 -23.99 -23.49 31.86
CA ALA A 135 -23.80 -24.85 31.36
C ALA A 135 -25.11 -25.67 31.38
N PHE A 136 -26.17 -25.14 32.00
CA PHE A 136 -27.53 -25.67 32.06
C PHE A 136 -28.52 -24.98 31.09
N LEU A 137 -28.05 -24.13 30.18
CA LEU A 137 -28.84 -23.43 29.16
C LEU A 137 -28.29 -23.64 27.74
N LEU A 138 -27.58 -24.75 27.52
CA LEU A 138 -26.97 -25.07 26.23
C LEU A 138 -27.98 -25.76 25.32
N HIS A 139 -27.96 -25.42 24.04
CA HIS A 139 -28.85 -25.97 23.01
C HIS A 139 -28.11 -26.12 21.69
N SER A 140 -28.26 -27.28 21.04
CA SER A 140 -27.62 -27.51 19.74
C SER A 140 -28.50 -27.00 18.62
N ARG A 141 -29.81 -27.07 18.82
CA ARG A 141 -30.83 -26.68 17.84
C ARG A 141 -32.13 -26.26 18.54
N PRO A 142 -32.16 -25.08 19.18
CA PRO A 142 -33.34 -24.62 19.90
C PRO A 142 -34.60 -24.64 19.01
N GLY A 143 -35.65 -25.30 19.49
CA GLY A 143 -36.93 -25.37 18.81
C GLY A 143 -37.14 -26.56 17.87
N ALA A 144 -36.17 -27.49 17.78
CA ALA A 144 -36.39 -28.78 17.15
C ALA A 144 -37.56 -29.54 17.84
N GLN A 145 -38.28 -30.37 17.07
CA GLN A 145 -39.39 -31.15 17.62
C GLN A 145 -38.90 -32.25 18.57
N SER A 146 -37.76 -32.84 18.20
CA SER A 146 -37.10 -33.89 18.96
C SER A 146 -36.10 -33.24 19.90
N VAL A 147 -36.09 -33.65 21.17
CA VAL A 147 -35.21 -33.08 22.19
C VAL A 147 -34.59 -34.20 23.00
N VAL A 148 -33.28 -34.18 23.18
CA VAL A 148 -32.59 -35.02 24.16
C VAL A 148 -32.00 -34.15 25.24
N TYR A 149 -32.52 -34.31 26.45
CA TYR A 149 -32.07 -33.59 27.63
C TYR A 149 -30.97 -34.37 28.33
N LEU A 150 -29.79 -33.76 28.44
CA LEU A 150 -28.67 -34.24 29.23
C LEU A 150 -28.83 -33.73 30.67
N ASP A 151 -29.28 -34.61 31.54
CA ASP A 151 -29.61 -34.32 32.93
C ASP A 151 -28.39 -34.54 33.83
N PHE A 152 -27.90 -33.43 34.39
CA PHE A 152 -26.78 -33.39 35.34
C PHE A 152 -27.19 -32.94 36.74
N ASP A 153 -28.38 -32.37 36.92
CA ASP A 153 -28.83 -31.82 38.22
C ASP A 153 -29.54 -32.85 39.10
N GLY A 154 -29.72 -34.06 38.57
CA GLY A 154 -30.22 -35.21 39.28
C GLY A 154 -31.74 -35.31 39.21
N HIS A 155 -32.25 -36.54 39.28
CA HIS A 155 -33.66 -36.79 39.01
C HIS A 155 -34.32 -37.69 40.04
N VAL A 156 -35.57 -37.37 40.38
CA VAL A 156 -36.43 -38.23 41.20
C VAL A 156 -37.56 -38.76 40.34
N PHE A 157 -37.52 -40.06 40.09
CA PHE A 157 -38.52 -40.74 39.25
C PHE A 157 -39.02 -42.00 39.94
N SER A 158 -40.25 -42.37 39.62
CA SER A 158 -40.94 -43.51 40.25
C SER A 158 -41.86 -44.17 39.25
N THR A 159 -42.23 -45.44 39.52
CA THR A 159 -43.15 -46.19 38.66
C THR A 159 -42.68 -46.28 37.20
N THR A 160 -41.39 -46.53 37.01
CA THR A 160 -40.75 -46.73 35.70
C THR A 160 -40.38 -48.20 35.50
N ALA A 161 -39.97 -48.56 34.29
CA ALA A 161 -39.45 -49.88 33.95
C ALA A 161 -38.18 -50.23 34.76
N TRP A 162 -37.52 -49.23 35.35
CA TRP A 162 -36.34 -49.40 36.19
C TRP A 162 -36.67 -49.94 37.58
N SER A 163 -37.76 -49.46 38.20
CA SER A 163 -38.17 -49.88 39.53
C SER A 163 -39.63 -49.50 39.83
N ASN A 164 -40.28 -50.37 40.60
CA ASN A 164 -41.57 -50.08 41.24
C ASN A 164 -41.44 -49.14 42.45
N SER A 165 -40.22 -48.87 42.93
CA SER A 165 -39.93 -47.89 43.98
C SER A 165 -39.50 -46.54 43.38
N THR A 166 -39.60 -45.47 44.17
CA THR A 166 -38.96 -44.20 43.83
C THR A 166 -37.44 -44.33 43.85
N LEU A 167 -36.78 -43.80 42.82
CA LEU A 167 -35.33 -43.69 42.69
C LEU A 167 -34.92 -42.23 42.87
N HIS A 168 -33.82 -42.01 43.59
CA HIS A 168 -33.27 -40.69 43.87
C HIS A 168 -31.86 -40.58 43.28
N ALA A 169 -31.78 -40.26 41.99
CA ALA A 169 -30.51 -40.03 41.33
C ALA A 169 -29.83 -38.78 41.90
N LYS A 170 -28.50 -38.79 41.87
CA LYS A 170 -27.68 -37.69 42.40
C LYS A 170 -27.33 -36.72 41.27
N PRO A 171 -27.14 -35.43 41.59
CA PRO A 171 -26.46 -34.52 40.69
C PRO A 171 -25.06 -35.03 40.34
N PHE A 172 -24.58 -34.65 39.16
CA PHE A 172 -23.19 -34.81 38.74
C PHE A 172 -22.26 -34.09 39.71
N ASP A 173 -21.24 -34.79 40.19
CA ASP A 173 -20.39 -34.34 41.30
C ASP A 173 -18.96 -34.90 41.15
N LEU A 174 -18.00 -34.01 40.92
CA LEU A 174 -16.57 -34.29 40.76
C LEU A 174 -15.75 -33.87 41.98
N ASP A 175 -16.24 -32.93 42.80
CA ASP A 175 -15.50 -32.39 43.95
C ASP A 175 -16.02 -32.87 45.32
N GLY A 176 -17.09 -33.66 45.32
CA GLY A 176 -17.78 -34.19 46.49
C GLY A 176 -18.87 -33.27 47.06
N SER A 177 -19.23 -32.19 46.36
CA SER A 177 -20.23 -31.20 46.77
C SER A 177 -21.46 -31.17 45.85
N ALA A 178 -22.27 -32.23 45.90
CA ALA A 178 -23.57 -32.35 45.19
C ALA A 178 -24.65 -31.26 45.47
N SER A 179 -24.37 -30.18 46.19
CA SER A 179 -25.31 -29.06 46.42
C SER A 179 -25.05 -27.83 45.54
N THR A 180 -23.91 -27.81 44.84
CA THR A 180 -23.46 -26.70 44.00
C THR A 180 -22.60 -27.26 42.88
N PHE A 181 -22.69 -26.68 41.68
CA PHE A 181 -21.72 -26.98 40.63
C PHE A 181 -20.50 -26.05 40.76
N SER A 182 -19.31 -26.63 40.71
CA SER A 182 -18.02 -25.95 40.59
C SER A 182 -17.77 -25.49 39.15
N ASP A 183 -16.76 -24.63 38.94
CA ASP A 183 -16.36 -24.22 37.59
C ASP A 183 -15.82 -25.41 36.79
N GLY A 184 -15.14 -26.35 37.44
CA GLY A 184 -14.66 -27.58 36.81
C GLY A 184 -15.80 -28.48 36.33
N GLU A 185 -16.87 -28.61 37.11
CA GLU A 185 -18.06 -29.36 36.70
C GLU A 185 -18.81 -28.66 35.57
N ARG A 186 -18.97 -27.34 35.62
CA ARG A 186 -19.57 -26.58 34.51
C ARG A 186 -18.79 -26.76 33.20
N ALA A 187 -17.47 -26.72 33.26
CA ALA A 187 -16.62 -26.98 32.10
C ALA A 187 -16.77 -28.42 31.59
N ALA A 188 -16.82 -29.41 32.50
CA ALA A 188 -17.06 -30.80 32.15
C ALA A 188 -18.45 -31.03 31.51
N ILE A 189 -19.50 -30.40 32.04
CA ILE A 189 -20.86 -30.44 31.49
C ILE A 189 -20.87 -29.88 30.07
N ALA A 190 -20.27 -28.71 29.85
CA ALA A 190 -20.19 -28.13 28.52
C ALA A 190 -19.42 -29.03 27.54
N GLU A 191 -18.28 -29.62 27.96
CA GLU A 191 -17.51 -30.56 27.12
C GLU A 191 -18.33 -31.81 26.77
N ILE A 192 -19.04 -32.38 27.74
CA ILE A 192 -19.88 -33.54 27.51
C ILE A 192 -21.00 -33.20 26.53
N TRP A 193 -21.65 -32.07 26.74
CA TRP A 193 -22.71 -31.58 25.89
C TRP A 193 -22.22 -31.33 24.45
N HIS A 194 -21.06 -30.72 24.24
CA HIS A 194 -20.51 -30.46 22.90
C HIS A 194 -20.33 -31.72 22.07
N ARG A 195 -19.71 -32.74 22.66
CA ARG A 195 -19.43 -33.99 21.94
C ARG A 195 -20.73 -34.70 21.57
N VAL A 196 -21.70 -34.74 22.49
CA VAL A 196 -23.03 -35.30 22.19
C VAL A 196 -23.78 -34.44 21.16
N ALA A 197 -23.67 -33.11 21.23
CA ALA A 197 -24.29 -32.21 20.25
C ALA A 197 -23.71 -32.41 18.84
N GLU A 198 -22.40 -32.60 18.72
CA GLU A 198 -21.72 -32.92 17.46
C GLU A 198 -22.14 -34.29 16.93
N ASP A 199 -22.26 -35.31 17.80
CA ASP A 199 -22.73 -36.64 17.41
C ASP A 199 -24.10 -36.62 16.73
N PHE A 200 -24.95 -35.67 17.11
CA PHE A 200 -26.30 -35.54 16.57
C PHE A 200 -26.48 -34.33 15.65
N ALA A 201 -25.41 -33.64 15.25
CA ALA A 201 -25.49 -32.39 14.50
C ALA A 201 -26.23 -32.52 13.15
N ALA A 202 -26.10 -33.65 12.47
CA ALA A 202 -26.75 -33.95 11.20
C ALA A 202 -28.27 -34.21 11.30
N PHE A 203 -28.85 -34.28 12.51
CA PHE A 203 -30.25 -34.66 12.72
C PHE A 203 -31.09 -33.49 13.24
N ASP A 204 -32.41 -33.54 13.00
CA ASP A 204 -33.36 -32.53 13.49
C ASP A 204 -33.71 -32.73 14.97
N ILE A 205 -32.70 -32.62 15.84
CA ILE A 205 -32.80 -32.80 17.29
C ILE A 205 -32.07 -31.69 18.05
N ASP A 206 -32.68 -31.26 19.15
CA ASP A 206 -32.05 -30.37 20.12
C ASP A 206 -31.41 -31.21 21.24
N VAL A 207 -30.08 -31.26 21.24
CA VAL A 207 -29.30 -31.74 22.38
C VAL A 207 -29.18 -30.58 23.35
N THR A 208 -29.71 -30.73 24.56
CA THR A 208 -29.80 -29.61 25.50
C THR A 208 -29.45 -30.00 26.93
N THR A 209 -28.90 -29.04 27.69
CA THR A 209 -28.75 -29.11 29.15
C THR A 209 -29.81 -28.29 29.90
N GLU A 210 -30.72 -27.62 29.18
CA GLU A 210 -31.89 -26.95 29.76
C GLU A 210 -33.05 -27.96 29.86
N GLU A 211 -33.64 -28.08 31.06
CA GLU A 211 -34.74 -29.04 31.25
C GLU A 211 -35.97 -28.64 30.41
N PRO A 212 -36.46 -29.53 29.51
CA PRO A 212 -37.66 -29.25 28.74
C PRO A 212 -38.89 -29.07 29.62
N SER A 213 -39.68 -28.04 29.33
CA SER A 213 -40.92 -27.75 30.09
C SER A 213 -41.98 -28.87 30.03
N THR A 214 -41.91 -29.74 29.03
CA THR A 214 -42.79 -30.90 28.87
C THR A 214 -42.03 -32.10 28.32
N PHE A 215 -42.30 -33.27 28.89
CA PHE A 215 -41.79 -34.54 28.42
C PHE A 215 -42.88 -35.33 27.68
N GLY A 216 -42.56 -35.83 26.49
CA GLY A 216 -43.45 -36.60 25.62
C GLY A 216 -42.67 -37.66 24.83
N PRO A 217 -43.30 -38.35 23.87
CA PRO A 217 -42.67 -39.46 23.13
C PRO A 217 -41.39 -39.08 22.36
N TYR A 218 -41.18 -37.79 22.06
CA TYR A 218 -40.01 -37.26 21.34
C TYR A 218 -39.11 -36.39 22.22
N VAL A 219 -39.23 -36.51 23.54
CA VAL A 219 -38.37 -35.83 24.51
C VAL A 219 -37.69 -36.87 25.38
N GLY A 220 -36.42 -37.13 25.11
CA GLY A 220 -35.58 -38.08 25.83
C GLY A 220 -34.85 -37.46 26.99
N ARG A 221 -34.45 -38.31 27.93
CA ARG A 221 -33.59 -37.95 29.06
C ARG A 221 -32.42 -38.93 29.11
N VAL A 222 -31.21 -38.41 28.99
CA VAL A 222 -29.98 -39.12 29.35
C VAL A 222 -29.57 -38.58 30.72
N LEU A 223 -29.58 -39.44 31.73
CA LEU A 223 -29.33 -39.06 33.11
C LEU A 223 -27.91 -39.44 33.52
N ILE A 224 -27.07 -38.42 33.71
CA ILE A 224 -25.69 -38.55 34.17
C ILE A 224 -25.69 -38.46 35.70
N THR A 225 -25.50 -39.59 36.38
CA THR A 225 -25.63 -39.71 37.85
C THR A 225 -24.59 -40.64 38.43
N SER A 226 -24.36 -40.60 39.74
CA SER A 226 -23.63 -41.67 40.43
C SER A 226 -24.45 -42.97 40.41
N ARG A 227 -23.78 -44.12 40.42
CA ARG A 227 -24.38 -45.44 40.67
C ARG A 227 -25.05 -45.56 42.05
N ASN A 228 -24.82 -44.60 42.95
CA ASN A 228 -25.45 -44.51 44.26
C ASN A 228 -26.51 -43.42 44.29
N GLN A 229 -27.68 -43.76 44.80
CA GLN A 229 -28.76 -42.83 45.12
C GLN A 229 -28.41 -41.91 46.29
N THR A 230 -29.13 -40.80 46.41
CA THR A 230 -29.01 -39.83 47.53
C THR A 230 -29.21 -40.48 48.91
N ASN A 231 -30.01 -41.55 48.98
CA ASN A 231 -30.27 -42.32 50.20
C ASN A 231 -29.23 -43.44 50.48
N GLY A 232 -28.18 -43.58 49.65
CA GLY A 232 -27.14 -44.59 49.76
C GLY A 232 -27.49 -45.96 49.19
N GLN A 233 -28.68 -46.15 48.63
CA GLN A 233 -29.03 -47.35 47.87
C GLN A 233 -28.43 -47.30 46.46
N LEU A 234 -28.34 -48.44 45.80
CA LEU A 234 -27.80 -48.52 44.44
C LEU A 234 -28.86 -48.13 43.41
N MET A 235 -28.43 -47.48 42.33
CA MET A 235 -29.20 -47.32 41.10
C MET A 235 -29.31 -48.67 40.36
N PRO A 236 -30.27 -48.84 39.43
CA PRO A 236 -30.42 -50.07 38.64
C PRO A 236 -29.14 -50.43 37.84
N TYR A 237 -28.71 -51.69 37.86
CA TYR A 237 -27.48 -52.13 37.16
C TYR A 237 -26.23 -51.29 37.50
N PRO A 238 -25.88 -51.15 38.80
CA PRO A 238 -24.87 -50.19 39.27
C PRO A 238 -23.42 -50.53 38.90
N SER A 239 -23.20 -51.66 38.22
CA SER A 239 -21.89 -52.10 37.73
C SER A 239 -21.66 -51.75 36.26
N SER A 240 -22.64 -51.13 35.59
CA SER A 240 -22.56 -50.76 34.18
C SER A 240 -21.97 -49.36 34.00
N GLY A 241 -21.44 -49.07 32.81
CA GLY A 241 -21.09 -47.70 32.41
C GLY A 241 -22.35 -46.92 32.05
N GLY A 242 -23.20 -47.51 31.20
CA GLY A 242 -24.52 -47.02 30.89
C GLY A 242 -25.55 -48.14 30.74
N VAL A 243 -26.83 -47.75 30.71
CA VAL A 243 -27.97 -48.67 30.59
C VAL A 243 -29.13 -47.98 29.89
N ALA A 244 -29.67 -48.59 28.84
CA ALA A 244 -30.80 -48.06 28.10
C ALA A 244 -31.74 -49.15 27.55
N TYR A 245 -33.05 -48.85 27.56
CA TYR A 245 -34.04 -49.66 26.85
C TYR A 245 -33.94 -49.44 25.33
N VAL A 246 -34.14 -50.50 24.55
CA VAL A 246 -33.87 -50.49 23.11
C VAL A 246 -35.08 -50.13 22.28
N GLY A 247 -34.96 -49.16 21.37
CA GLY A 247 -35.99 -48.80 20.40
C GLY A 247 -37.29 -48.35 21.08
N VAL A 248 -37.15 -47.48 22.09
CA VAL A 248 -38.27 -46.92 22.86
C VAL A 248 -38.62 -45.50 22.43
N TRP A 249 -37.76 -44.83 21.67
CA TRP A 249 -38.03 -43.49 21.16
C TRP A 249 -39.33 -43.44 20.33
N GLY A 250 -40.12 -42.39 20.51
CA GLY A 250 -41.43 -42.24 19.87
C GLY A 250 -42.57 -43.05 20.50
N GLU A 251 -42.30 -43.98 21.41
CA GLU A 251 -43.35 -44.71 22.14
C GLU A 251 -44.10 -43.77 23.10
N LEU A 252 -45.43 -43.87 23.16
CA LEU A 252 -46.28 -42.97 23.97
C LEU A 252 -45.89 -42.93 25.45
N ASN A 253 -45.33 -44.02 25.99
CA ASN A 253 -44.90 -44.11 27.38
C ASN A 253 -43.38 -44.04 27.56
N TYR A 254 -42.60 -43.72 26.52
CA TYR A 254 -41.15 -43.56 26.59
C TYR A 254 -40.73 -42.68 27.78
N HIS A 255 -41.17 -41.42 27.74
CA HIS A 255 -40.80 -40.41 28.71
C HIS A 255 -41.23 -40.71 30.15
N SER A 256 -42.31 -41.48 30.33
CA SER A 256 -42.89 -41.76 31.64
C SER A 256 -42.47 -43.10 32.23
N PHE A 257 -42.05 -44.05 31.40
CA PHE A 257 -41.87 -45.44 31.81
C PHE A 257 -40.49 -46.00 31.46
N TYR A 258 -39.98 -45.81 30.24
CA TYR A 258 -38.66 -46.34 29.85
C TYR A 258 -37.51 -45.36 30.06
N SER A 259 -37.82 -44.07 30.16
CA SER A 259 -36.89 -43.01 30.52
C SER A 259 -36.45 -43.12 31.99
N PRO A 260 -35.22 -42.70 32.34
CA PRO A 260 -34.15 -42.20 31.46
C PRO A 260 -33.25 -43.30 30.90
N ALA A 261 -32.42 -42.98 29.92
CA ALA A 261 -31.15 -43.69 29.71
C ALA A 261 -30.18 -43.32 30.85
N LEU A 262 -29.56 -44.30 31.49
CA LEU A 262 -28.76 -44.10 32.70
C LEU A 262 -27.28 -44.14 32.35
N VAL A 263 -26.51 -43.12 32.76
CA VAL A 263 -25.06 -43.04 32.58
C VAL A 263 -24.40 -42.84 33.95
N TYR A 264 -23.57 -43.79 34.36
CA TYR A 264 -22.93 -43.81 35.67
C TYR A 264 -21.52 -43.24 35.63
N TYR A 265 -21.41 -41.91 35.79
CA TYR A 265 -20.13 -41.21 35.62
C TYR A 265 -19.01 -41.73 36.55
N ASP A 266 -19.35 -42.21 37.75
CA ASP A 266 -18.41 -42.75 38.73
C ASP A 266 -17.88 -44.15 38.36
N ASN A 267 -18.52 -44.83 37.43
CA ASN A 267 -17.99 -46.05 36.79
C ASN A 267 -17.15 -45.73 35.54
N LEU A 268 -17.20 -44.50 35.02
CA LEU A 268 -16.56 -44.06 33.77
C LEU A 268 -15.31 -43.19 34.02
N ALA A 269 -14.65 -43.41 35.16
CA ALA A 269 -13.51 -42.61 35.63
C ALA A 269 -13.80 -41.09 35.73
N SER A 270 -15.08 -40.69 35.74
CA SER A 270 -15.51 -39.29 35.73
C SER A 270 -14.96 -38.44 34.57
N ALA A 271 -14.55 -39.08 33.47
CA ALA A 271 -13.89 -38.43 32.35
C ALA A 271 -14.90 -37.95 31.30
N SER A 272 -14.89 -36.65 30.96
CA SER A 272 -15.87 -36.02 30.06
C SER A 272 -16.00 -36.71 28.70
N ASN A 273 -14.88 -37.08 28.07
CA ASN A 273 -14.88 -37.81 26.80
C ASN A 273 -15.56 -39.19 26.92
N ILE A 274 -15.31 -39.92 28.01
CA ILE A 274 -15.91 -41.25 28.21
C ILE A 274 -17.41 -41.14 28.51
N ILE A 275 -17.78 -40.15 29.33
CA ILE A 275 -19.18 -39.88 29.68
C ILE A 275 -19.97 -39.48 28.42
N ALA A 276 -19.45 -38.58 27.60
CA ALA A 276 -20.11 -38.15 26.37
C ALA A 276 -20.34 -39.28 25.37
N GLU A 277 -19.33 -40.10 25.07
CA GLU A 277 -19.53 -41.26 24.19
C GLU A 277 -20.59 -42.20 24.76
N THR A 278 -20.59 -42.41 26.08
CA THR A 278 -21.60 -43.25 26.74
C THR A 278 -22.99 -42.62 26.61
N CYS A 279 -23.14 -41.30 26.74
CA CYS A 279 -24.41 -40.61 26.52
C CYS A 279 -24.95 -40.85 25.11
N SER A 280 -24.13 -40.63 24.08
CA SER A 280 -24.52 -40.86 22.68
C SER A 280 -24.84 -42.33 22.40
N HIS A 281 -24.04 -43.25 22.92
CA HIS A 281 -24.23 -44.71 22.80
C HIS A 281 -25.56 -45.17 23.42
N GLU A 282 -25.83 -44.79 24.67
CA GLU A 282 -27.06 -45.19 25.37
C GLU A 282 -28.30 -44.56 24.74
N PHE A 283 -28.19 -43.33 24.24
CA PHE A 283 -29.26 -42.72 23.47
C PHE A 283 -29.46 -43.42 22.11
N GLY A 284 -28.37 -43.87 21.47
CA GLY A 284 -28.39 -44.75 20.30
C GLY A 284 -29.21 -46.03 20.54
N HIS A 285 -29.10 -46.64 21.71
CA HIS A 285 -29.98 -47.76 22.09
C HIS A 285 -31.45 -47.35 22.18
N ASN A 286 -31.79 -46.19 22.75
CA ASN A 286 -33.18 -45.70 22.74
C ASN A 286 -33.72 -45.55 21.31
N LEU A 287 -32.86 -45.21 20.34
CA LEU A 287 -33.13 -45.13 18.91
C LEU A 287 -33.09 -46.51 18.21
N GLY A 288 -32.73 -47.58 18.91
CA GLY A 288 -32.78 -48.95 18.39
C GLY A 288 -31.47 -49.48 17.79
N LEU A 289 -30.36 -48.77 17.99
CA LEU A 289 -29.03 -49.24 17.61
C LEU A 289 -28.50 -50.34 18.53
N THR A 290 -27.58 -51.13 18.01
CA THR A 290 -26.90 -52.24 18.69
C THR A 290 -25.40 -52.09 18.57
N HIS A 291 -24.62 -52.94 19.24
CA HIS A 291 -23.19 -52.68 19.36
C HIS A 291 -22.41 -52.92 18.06
N ASP A 292 -21.46 -52.01 17.81
CA ASP A 292 -20.45 -52.13 16.80
C ASP A 292 -19.24 -52.88 17.34
N GLY A 293 -19.26 -54.19 17.13
CA GLY A 293 -18.24 -55.11 17.58
C GLY A 293 -17.45 -55.76 16.45
N THR A 294 -16.78 -56.86 16.78
CA THR A 294 -16.16 -57.76 15.81
C THR A 294 -16.55 -59.21 16.09
N GLY A 295 -16.08 -60.15 15.27
CA GLY A 295 -16.25 -61.58 15.58
C GLY A 295 -15.67 -62.00 16.95
N SER A 296 -14.80 -61.20 17.57
CA SER A 296 -14.17 -61.50 18.87
C SER A 296 -14.76 -60.72 20.05
N THR A 297 -15.12 -59.45 19.86
CA THR A 297 -15.53 -58.52 20.93
C THR A 297 -16.89 -57.90 20.64
N THR A 298 -17.63 -57.55 21.69
CA THR A 298 -18.90 -56.83 21.61
C THR A 298 -18.69 -55.37 21.20
N TYR A 299 -17.61 -54.74 21.65
CA TYR A 299 -17.28 -53.36 21.30
C TYR A 299 -15.97 -53.30 20.52
N TYR A 300 -15.97 -52.59 19.40
CA TYR A 300 -14.78 -52.31 18.62
C TYR A 300 -14.13 -50.99 19.09
N ALA A 301 -12.88 -51.08 19.57
CA ALA A 301 -12.12 -49.94 20.09
C ALA A 301 -11.53 -49.01 18.99
N GLY A 302 -11.89 -49.23 17.74
CA GLY A 302 -11.35 -48.46 16.61
C GLY A 302 -9.92 -48.80 16.23
N HIS A 303 -9.34 -47.93 15.40
CA HIS A 303 -7.98 -48.04 14.87
C HIS A 303 -7.43 -46.65 14.51
N GLY A 304 -6.32 -46.60 13.76
CA GLY A 304 -5.65 -45.35 13.42
C GLY A 304 -4.93 -44.68 14.60
N SER A 305 -4.31 -43.55 14.32
CA SER A 305 -3.53 -42.74 15.27
C SER A 305 -3.55 -41.27 14.88
N GLY A 306 -3.32 -40.36 15.84
CA GLY A 306 -3.35 -38.91 15.56
C GLY A 306 -4.77 -38.39 15.34
N ALA A 307 -4.89 -37.21 14.72
CA ALA A 307 -6.17 -36.53 14.52
C ALA A 307 -7.18 -37.36 13.71
N THR A 308 -6.71 -38.22 12.81
CA THR A 308 -7.55 -39.10 11.98
C THR A 308 -7.71 -40.51 12.56
N SER A 309 -7.40 -40.71 13.84
CA SER A 309 -7.74 -41.97 14.54
C SER A 309 -9.25 -42.11 14.69
N TRP A 310 -9.78 -43.33 14.53
CA TRP A 310 -11.23 -43.53 14.33
C TRP A 310 -11.81 -44.70 15.11
N ALA A 311 -13.05 -44.55 15.58
CA ALA A 311 -13.88 -45.61 16.15
C ALA A 311 -15.38 -45.33 15.95
N PRO A 312 -16.22 -46.38 15.91
CA PRO A 312 -17.67 -46.22 15.88
C PRO A 312 -18.23 -45.84 17.28
N ILE A 313 -19.25 -44.99 17.31
CA ILE A 313 -19.92 -44.55 18.55
C ILE A 313 -20.55 -45.72 19.29
N MET A 314 -21.23 -46.64 18.59
CA MET A 314 -21.80 -47.87 19.18
C MET A 314 -20.74 -48.92 19.58
N GLY A 315 -19.45 -48.57 19.52
CA GLY A 315 -18.30 -49.39 19.90
C GLY A 315 -17.61 -48.87 21.16
N THR A 316 -16.32 -48.54 21.05
CA THR A 316 -15.55 -47.94 22.14
C THR A 316 -14.66 -46.83 21.60
N SER A 317 -15.24 -45.64 21.50
CA SER A 317 -14.73 -44.50 20.74
C SER A 317 -13.99 -43.46 21.55
N PHE A 318 -14.11 -43.47 22.88
CA PHE A 318 -13.63 -42.39 23.76
C PHE A 318 -12.13 -42.07 23.72
N SER A 319 -11.31 -42.92 23.09
CA SER A 319 -9.86 -42.72 22.94
C SER A 319 -9.45 -42.29 21.53
N LYS A 320 -10.42 -41.94 20.68
CA LYS A 320 -10.22 -41.55 19.28
C LYS A 320 -10.55 -40.09 19.06
N ASN A 321 -9.95 -39.55 18.01
CA ASN A 321 -10.17 -38.17 17.60
C ASN A 321 -11.37 -38.05 16.65
N VAL A 322 -11.60 -39.05 15.81
CA VAL A 322 -12.79 -39.17 14.99
C VAL A 322 -13.71 -40.24 15.55
N THR A 323 -14.93 -39.86 15.88
CA THR A 323 -15.96 -40.75 16.46
C THR A 323 -17.20 -40.59 15.60
N GLN A 324 -17.70 -41.68 15.02
CA GLN A 324 -18.76 -41.57 14.01
C GLN A 324 -19.76 -42.70 14.17
N TRP A 325 -21.00 -42.45 13.74
CA TRP A 325 -21.97 -43.52 13.47
C TRP A 325 -21.45 -44.44 12.36
N SER A 326 -21.78 -45.73 12.40
CA SER A 326 -21.25 -46.70 11.44
C SER A 326 -22.31 -47.31 10.56
N ARG A 327 -21.84 -47.99 9.50
CA ARG A 327 -22.61 -49.05 8.84
C ARG A 327 -21.84 -50.36 8.72
N GLY A 328 -20.98 -50.63 9.72
CA GLY A 328 -20.11 -51.81 9.75
C GLY A 328 -18.94 -51.74 8.76
N GLU A 329 -18.43 -50.54 8.47
CA GLU A 329 -17.49 -50.30 7.36
C GLU A 329 -16.02 -50.61 7.68
N TYR A 330 -15.77 -51.09 8.89
CA TYR A 330 -14.44 -51.40 9.42
C TYR A 330 -14.13 -52.90 9.34
N ALA A 331 -12.84 -53.22 9.41
CA ALA A 331 -12.36 -54.59 9.23
C ALA A 331 -12.87 -55.52 10.35
N GLY A 332 -13.60 -56.57 9.97
CA GLY A 332 -14.09 -57.58 10.90
C GLY A 332 -15.34 -57.19 11.68
N ALA A 333 -16.05 -56.12 11.27
CA ALA A 333 -17.36 -55.75 11.79
C ALA A 333 -18.31 -56.95 11.86
N ASN A 334 -19.03 -57.06 12.96
CA ASN A 334 -20.05 -58.09 13.19
C ASN A 334 -21.48 -57.54 13.12
N ASN A 335 -21.64 -56.22 13.10
CA ASN A 335 -22.87 -55.48 12.95
C ASN A 335 -22.88 -54.81 11.57
N ASP A 336 -24.03 -54.84 10.91
CA ASP A 336 -24.27 -54.25 9.59
C ASP A 336 -25.47 -53.29 9.59
N GLN A 337 -25.89 -52.84 10.78
CA GLN A 337 -26.85 -51.74 10.92
C GLN A 337 -26.31 -50.48 10.25
N ASP A 338 -27.15 -49.81 9.45
CA ASP A 338 -26.86 -48.48 8.93
C ASP A 338 -27.34 -47.47 9.96
N ASP A 339 -26.44 -47.05 10.85
CA ASP A 339 -26.78 -46.24 12.02
C ASP A 339 -27.39 -44.90 11.62
N LEU A 340 -26.81 -44.20 10.64
CA LEU A 340 -27.33 -42.92 10.17
C LEU A 340 -28.74 -43.08 9.62
N ALA A 341 -29.02 -44.13 8.84
CA ALA A 341 -30.36 -44.38 8.32
C ALA A 341 -31.37 -44.71 9.43
N ILE A 342 -30.98 -45.45 10.46
CA ILE A 342 -31.85 -45.79 11.60
C ILE A 342 -32.17 -44.53 12.42
N ILE A 343 -31.17 -43.69 12.69
CA ILE A 343 -31.36 -42.44 13.42
C ILE A 343 -32.22 -41.47 12.59
N ALA A 344 -31.93 -41.31 11.29
CA ALA A 344 -32.67 -40.43 10.39
C ALA A 344 -34.14 -40.83 10.23
N ASP A 345 -34.49 -42.13 10.25
CA ASP A 345 -35.89 -42.60 10.23
C ASP A 345 -36.68 -42.14 11.47
N GLN A 346 -36.00 -41.87 12.58
CA GLN A 346 -36.63 -41.47 13.85
C GLN A 346 -36.57 -39.99 14.14
N LEU A 347 -35.46 -39.33 13.83
CA LEU A 347 -35.21 -37.92 14.13
C LEU A 347 -35.42 -37.02 12.91
N GLY A 348 -35.23 -37.55 11.70
CA GLY A 348 -35.05 -36.74 10.50
C GLY A 348 -33.63 -36.15 10.42
N LEU A 349 -33.17 -35.88 9.20
CA LEU A 349 -31.97 -35.06 8.99
C LEU A 349 -32.30 -33.58 9.20
N VAL A 350 -31.28 -32.80 9.56
CA VAL A 350 -31.37 -31.35 9.46
C VAL A 350 -31.64 -30.95 8.01
N ALA A 351 -32.32 -29.82 7.81
CA ALA A 351 -32.50 -29.26 6.48
C ALA A 351 -31.21 -28.56 6.05
N ASP A 352 -30.77 -28.83 4.83
CA ASP A 352 -29.68 -28.13 4.11
C ASP A 352 -29.68 -26.62 4.43
N ASP A 353 -28.57 -26.17 5.02
CA ASP A 353 -28.38 -24.80 5.47
C ASP A 353 -27.62 -23.93 4.47
N HIS A 354 -26.82 -24.52 3.56
CA HIS A 354 -26.22 -23.82 2.43
C HIS A 354 -26.23 -24.62 1.12
N GLY A 355 -26.75 -24.02 0.06
CA GLY A 355 -26.96 -24.78 -1.18
C GLY A 355 -25.70 -25.31 -1.88
N ASP A 356 -25.84 -26.53 -2.39
CA ASP A 356 -24.87 -27.39 -3.11
C ASP A 356 -24.19 -26.85 -4.37
N VAL A 357 -24.58 -25.66 -4.84
CA VAL A 357 -24.12 -25.14 -6.14
C VAL A 357 -23.86 -23.64 -6.10
N PRO A 358 -22.95 -23.11 -6.93
CA PRO A 358 -22.61 -21.68 -6.93
C PRO A 358 -23.78 -20.72 -7.17
N SER A 359 -24.89 -21.19 -7.76
CA SER A 359 -26.11 -20.39 -7.95
C SER A 359 -26.99 -20.29 -6.69
N GLN A 360 -26.75 -21.15 -5.70
CA GLN A 360 -27.47 -21.21 -4.42
C GLN A 360 -26.55 -20.86 -3.23
N SER A 361 -25.32 -20.41 -3.52
CA SER A 361 -24.31 -20.12 -2.51
C SER A 361 -24.73 -19.07 -1.48
N THR A 362 -24.28 -19.24 -0.25
CA THR A 362 -24.42 -18.26 0.83
C THR A 362 -23.25 -17.27 0.82
N PRO A 363 -23.44 -15.96 1.02
CA PRO A 363 -22.29 -15.05 1.12
C PRO A 363 -21.40 -15.37 2.33
N LEU A 364 -20.08 -15.48 2.11
CA LEU A 364 -19.11 -15.45 3.21
C LEU A 364 -19.03 -14.01 3.73
N VAL A 365 -19.20 -13.83 5.04
CA VAL A 365 -19.32 -12.51 5.68
C VAL A 365 -17.97 -12.07 6.22
N PHE A 366 -17.52 -10.90 5.77
CA PHE A 366 -16.30 -10.24 6.25
C PHE A 366 -16.67 -9.02 7.09
N GLU A 367 -15.93 -8.80 8.15
CA GLU A 367 -15.94 -7.55 8.90
C GLU A 367 -15.26 -6.42 8.10
N THR A 368 -15.40 -5.19 8.58
CA THR A 368 -14.83 -4.02 7.88
C THR A 368 -13.31 -4.04 7.79
N ASP A 369 -12.65 -4.72 8.73
CA ASP A 369 -11.20 -4.97 8.76
C ASP A 369 -10.81 -6.26 8.02
N GLY A 370 -11.71 -6.85 7.24
CA GLY A 370 -11.43 -8.05 6.45
C GLY A 370 -11.35 -9.35 7.26
N GLU A 371 -11.59 -9.32 8.57
CA GLU A 371 -11.69 -10.54 9.39
C GLU A 371 -12.97 -11.32 9.04
N VAL A 372 -12.87 -12.64 9.05
CA VAL A 372 -14.00 -13.58 9.01
C VAL A 372 -14.19 -14.10 10.43
N LEU A 373 -15.19 -13.55 11.11
CA LEU A 373 -15.55 -13.96 12.46
C LEU A 373 -16.68 -14.98 12.43
N VAL A 374 -16.67 -15.87 13.43
CA VAL A 374 -17.67 -16.91 13.60
C VAL A 374 -17.96 -17.08 15.09
N SER A 375 -19.24 -17.19 15.44
CA SER A 375 -19.67 -17.53 16.80
C SER A 375 -19.77 -19.04 16.95
N ASN A 376 -19.72 -19.52 18.19
CA ASN A 376 -19.87 -20.94 18.49
C ASN A 376 -21.00 -21.14 19.53
N PRO A 377 -21.63 -22.32 19.59
CA PRO A 377 -22.68 -22.60 20.56
C PRO A 377 -22.44 -22.24 22.05
N GLU A 378 -21.21 -22.13 22.55
CA GLU A 378 -20.96 -21.65 23.94
C GLU A 378 -21.14 -20.14 24.09
N THR A 379 -20.72 -19.41 23.07
CA THR A 379 -20.76 -17.94 23.02
C THR A 379 -22.06 -17.42 22.42
N ASP A 380 -22.79 -18.27 21.71
CA ASP A 380 -24.04 -18.00 21.00
C ASP A 380 -24.98 -19.23 21.01
N PRO A 381 -25.49 -19.64 22.19
CA PRO A 381 -26.28 -20.87 22.37
C PRO A 381 -27.64 -20.86 21.67
N HIS A 382 -28.11 -19.69 21.23
CA HIS A 382 -29.34 -19.54 20.46
C HIS A 382 -29.10 -19.27 18.98
N ASN A 383 -27.84 -19.37 18.53
CA ASN A 383 -27.42 -19.14 17.15
C ASN A 383 -27.92 -17.81 16.57
N ILE A 384 -27.79 -16.73 17.33
CA ILE A 384 -28.18 -15.37 16.96
C ILE A 384 -27.29 -14.85 15.81
N TYR A 385 -26.05 -15.34 15.70
CA TYR A 385 -25.08 -15.01 14.66
C TYR A 385 -24.78 -16.25 13.80
N PRO A 386 -25.62 -16.57 12.80
CA PRO A 386 -25.50 -17.79 12.00
C PRO A 386 -24.46 -17.73 10.87
N SER A 387 -23.79 -16.59 10.68
CA SER A 387 -22.81 -16.42 9.59
C SER A 387 -21.59 -17.32 9.74
N ASN A 388 -20.98 -17.70 8.61
CA ASN A 388 -19.66 -18.34 8.51
C ASN A 388 -19.54 -19.71 9.23
N LYS A 389 -20.63 -20.46 9.34
CA LYS A 389 -20.69 -21.81 9.89
C LYS A 389 -21.88 -22.54 9.28
N GLY A 390 -21.87 -23.87 9.32
CA GLY A 390 -22.96 -24.70 8.83
C GLY A 390 -22.84 -26.14 9.32
N VAL A 391 -23.64 -27.02 8.75
CA VAL A 391 -23.68 -28.46 9.09
C VAL A 391 -23.66 -29.29 7.83
N ILE A 392 -22.65 -30.17 7.71
CA ILE A 392 -22.68 -31.22 6.70
C ILE A 392 -23.60 -32.34 7.19
N GLU A 393 -24.80 -32.48 6.64
CA GLU A 393 -25.78 -33.46 7.12
C GLU A 393 -25.66 -34.83 6.46
N SER A 394 -24.98 -34.92 5.32
CA SER A 394 -24.81 -36.17 4.59
C SER A 394 -23.53 -36.20 3.75
N ALA A 395 -23.12 -37.39 3.30
CA ALA A 395 -21.94 -37.52 2.43
C ALA A 395 -22.10 -36.84 1.05
N ASP A 396 -23.34 -36.56 0.63
CA ASP A 396 -23.66 -35.92 -0.66
C ASP A 396 -23.80 -34.39 -0.54
N ASP A 397 -23.87 -33.86 0.67
CA ASP A 397 -24.08 -32.44 0.99
C ASP A 397 -22.82 -31.59 0.77
N ARG A 398 -22.99 -30.41 0.17
CA ARG A 398 -21.90 -29.51 -0.26
C ARG A 398 -22.23 -28.05 0.05
N ASP A 399 -21.74 -27.52 1.15
CA ASP A 399 -21.97 -26.10 1.44
C ASP A 399 -21.12 -25.17 0.57
N ILE A 400 -21.78 -24.30 -0.19
CA ILE A 400 -21.08 -23.31 -1.03
C ILE A 400 -21.23 -21.89 -0.50
N PHE A 401 -20.09 -21.24 -0.25
CA PHE A 401 -19.99 -19.84 0.11
C PHE A 401 -19.49 -18.98 -1.05
N SER A 402 -20.14 -17.87 -1.37
CA SER A 402 -19.64 -16.89 -2.34
C SER A 402 -18.73 -15.86 -1.68
N ILE A 403 -17.62 -15.55 -2.33
CA ILE A 403 -16.61 -14.59 -1.86
C ILE A 403 -16.38 -13.55 -2.96
N ASP A 404 -16.69 -12.29 -2.69
CA ASP A 404 -16.38 -11.17 -3.59
C ASP A 404 -15.12 -10.45 -3.10
N ILE A 405 -14.07 -10.48 -3.93
CA ILE A 405 -12.73 -9.97 -3.57
C ILE A 405 -12.39 -8.79 -4.50
N GLU A 406 -11.85 -7.70 -3.93
CA GLU A 406 -11.33 -6.54 -4.69
C GLU A 406 -9.87 -6.72 -5.14
N GLY A 407 -9.29 -7.88 -4.80
CA GLY A 407 -7.89 -8.22 -4.95
C GLY A 407 -7.21 -8.33 -3.59
N GLY A 408 -6.36 -9.32 -3.38
CA GLY A 408 -5.60 -9.47 -2.14
C GLY A 408 -5.39 -10.90 -1.68
N ARG A 409 -4.84 -11.03 -0.47
CA ARG A 409 -4.56 -12.31 0.18
C ARG A 409 -5.79 -12.81 0.93
N LEU A 410 -6.30 -13.96 0.53
CA LEU A 410 -7.32 -14.71 1.24
C LEU A 410 -6.65 -15.84 2.02
N ASP A 411 -6.77 -15.80 3.34
CA ASP A 411 -6.34 -16.86 4.24
C ASP A 411 -7.54 -17.29 5.09
N LEU A 412 -8.06 -18.50 4.86
CA LEU A 412 -9.21 -19.05 5.57
C LEU A 412 -8.83 -20.36 6.25
N THR A 413 -9.44 -20.61 7.40
CA THR A 413 -9.43 -21.90 8.09
C THR A 413 -10.87 -22.36 8.26
N VAL A 414 -11.14 -23.61 7.89
CA VAL A 414 -12.42 -24.27 8.18
C VAL A 414 -12.15 -25.36 9.20
N THR A 415 -12.79 -25.25 10.36
CA THR A 415 -12.57 -26.12 11.51
C THR A 415 -13.83 -26.93 11.83
N PRO A 416 -13.72 -28.23 12.15
CA PRO A 416 -14.85 -28.99 12.69
C PRO A 416 -15.20 -28.49 14.09
N ALA A 417 -16.37 -28.89 14.60
CA ALA A 417 -16.90 -28.40 15.87
C ALA A 417 -15.89 -28.38 17.02
N TRP A 418 -15.20 -29.49 17.25
CA TRP A 418 -14.29 -29.60 18.37
C TRP A 418 -13.17 -28.53 18.39
N ASP A 419 -12.60 -28.15 17.24
CA ASP A 419 -11.49 -27.17 17.20
C ASP A 419 -11.97 -25.78 17.62
N ALA A 420 -13.25 -25.47 17.39
CA ALA A 420 -13.89 -24.27 17.90
C ALA A 420 -14.09 -24.28 19.43
N PHE A 421 -13.90 -25.43 20.09
CA PHE A 421 -14.11 -25.68 21.52
C PHE A 421 -12.97 -26.49 22.19
N TYR A 422 -11.74 -26.48 21.64
CA TYR A 422 -10.65 -27.37 22.07
C TYR A 422 -10.47 -27.39 23.59
N ARG A 423 -10.64 -28.57 24.20
CA ARG A 423 -10.47 -28.79 25.65
C ARG A 423 -9.71 -30.05 26.02
N SER A 424 -9.53 -30.98 25.09
CA SER A 424 -8.81 -32.23 25.33
C SER A 424 -8.09 -32.71 24.08
N SER A 425 -7.10 -33.61 24.24
CA SER A 425 -6.38 -34.20 23.10
C SER A 425 -7.14 -35.31 22.37
N ASN A 426 -8.26 -35.80 22.92
CA ASN A 426 -9.15 -36.78 22.28
C ASN A 426 -10.39 -36.06 21.77
N ARG A 427 -10.35 -35.64 20.50
CA ARG A 427 -11.30 -34.70 19.91
C ARG A 427 -12.76 -35.16 20.03
N GLY A 428 -13.06 -36.39 19.61
CA GLY A 428 -14.44 -36.86 19.48
C GLY A 428 -15.25 -36.02 18.50
N ALA A 429 -14.62 -35.63 17.39
CA ALA A 429 -15.28 -34.91 16.31
C ALA A 429 -15.77 -35.90 15.25
N ASN A 430 -16.83 -35.53 14.54
CA ASN A 430 -17.45 -36.44 13.58
C ASN A 430 -17.07 -36.04 12.15
N LEU A 431 -17.03 -34.74 11.89
CA LEU A 431 -16.68 -34.20 10.59
C LEU A 431 -15.16 -34.20 10.34
N ASP A 432 -14.77 -34.76 9.20
CA ASP A 432 -13.47 -34.57 8.54
C ASP A 432 -13.72 -33.75 7.27
N ILE A 433 -13.04 -32.62 7.13
CA ILE A 433 -13.39 -31.57 6.17
C ILE A 433 -12.50 -31.63 4.93
N GLN A 434 -13.14 -31.51 3.77
CA GLN A 434 -12.49 -31.07 2.54
C GLN A 434 -13.05 -29.71 2.14
N ALA A 435 -12.17 -28.80 1.72
CA ALA A 435 -12.58 -27.53 1.14
C ALA A 435 -11.95 -27.28 -0.23
N SER A 436 -12.76 -26.76 -1.15
CA SER A 436 -12.34 -26.38 -2.50
C SER A 436 -12.61 -24.89 -2.74
N LEU A 437 -11.60 -24.18 -3.23
CA LEU A 437 -11.76 -22.82 -3.73
C LEU A 437 -12.01 -22.88 -5.23
N LEU A 438 -13.10 -22.27 -5.70
CA LEU A 438 -13.52 -22.25 -7.10
C LEU A 438 -13.51 -20.83 -7.66
N ASN A 439 -13.29 -20.72 -8.97
CA ASN A 439 -13.41 -19.45 -9.69
C ASN A 439 -14.89 -19.12 -10.00
N ALA A 440 -15.13 -17.94 -10.58
CA ALA A 440 -16.48 -17.50 -10.97
C ALA A 440 -17.22 -18.42 -11.98
N SER A 441 -16.50 -19.28 -12.71
CA SER A 441 -17.10 -20.26 -13.65
C SER A 441 -17.41 -21.60 -12.99
N GLY A 442 -17.06 -21.77 -11.71
CA GLY A 442 -17.15 -23.04 -11.00
C GLY A 442 -15.99 -24.01 -11.25
N ASP A 443 -14.89 -23.55 -11.86
CA ASP A 443 -13.69 -24.40 -11.95
C ASP A 443 -12.89 -24.32 -10.66
N VAL A 444 -12.44 -25.48 -10.17
CA VAL A 444 -11.59 -25.60 -8.98
C VAL A 444 -10.23 -24.92 -9.21
N ILE A 445 -9.88 -24.00 -8.31
CA ILE A 445 -8.56 -23.37 -8.19
C ILE A 445 -7.65 -24.23 -7.31
N SER A 446 -8.18 -24.66 -6.17
CA SER A 446 -7.50 -25.53 -5.21
C SER A 446 -8.50 -26.36 -4.43
N THR A 447 -8.04 -27.51 -3.95
CA THR A 447 -8.77 -28.39 -3.03
C THR A 447 -7.79 -28.82 -1.94
N THR A 448 -8.22 -28.76 -0.69
CA THR A 448 -7.41 -29.11 0.48
C THR A 448 -8.17 -30.11 1.35
N ASP A 449 -7.44 -31.16 1.73
CA ASP A 449 -7.82 -32.26 2.64
C ASP A 449 -6.48 -32.81 3.19
N PRO A 450 -6.01 -32.31 4.34
CA PRO A 450 -4.77 -32.76 4.94
C PRO A 450 -4.94 -34.17 5.51
N VAL A 451 -4.18 -35.14 4.99
CA VAL A 451 -4.27 -36.58 5.35
C VAL A 451 -4.14 -36.93 6.85
N SER A 452 -3.69 -35.99 7.69
CA SER A 452 -3.40 -36.19 9.10
C SER A 452 -4.11 -35.20 10.01
N GLU A 453 -5.02 -34.40 9.49
CA GLU A 453 -5.86 -33.47 10.25
C GLU A 453 -7.30 -33.58 9.74
N THR A 454 -8.24 -32.97 10.44
CA THR A 454 -9.67 -32.92 10.08
C THR A 454 -10.14 -31.50 9.76
N ASP A 455 -9.30 -30.50 10.06
CA ASP A 455 -9.45 -29.11 9.65
C ASP A 455 -8.69 -28.83 8.35
N VAL A 456 -9.04 -27.71 7.70
CA VAL A 456 -8.40 -27.29 6.45
C VAL A 456 -8.04 -25.81 6.47
N SER A 457 -6.93 -25.47 5.83
CA SER A 457 -6.51 -24.08 5.58
C SER A 457 -6.39 -23.81 4.09
N ILE A 458 -6.89 -22.65 3.66
CA ILE A 458 -6.84 -22.15 2.29
C ILE A 458 -6.09 -20.83 2.30
N SER A 459 -5.13 -20.69 1.39
CA SER A 459 -4.21 -19.54 1.42
C SER A 459 -3.82 -19.15 0.00
N HIS A 460 -4.42 -18.09 -0.53
CA HIS A 460 -4.28 -17.66 -1.93
C HIS A 460 -4.22 -16.14 -2.08
N ASN A 461 -3.32 -15.66 -2.94
CA ASN A 461 -3.41 -14.29 -3.45
C ASN A 461 -4.31 -14.30 -4.69
N LEU A 462 -5.43 -13.59 -4.64
CA LEU A 462 -6.48 -13.63 -5.64
C LEU A 462 -6.67 -12.24 -6.28
N PRO A 463 -6.82 -12.15 -7.61
CA PRO A 463 -7.21 -10.90 -8.25
C PRO A 463 -8.67 -10.54 -7.91
N ALA A 464 -9.07 -9.31 -8.24
CA ALA A 464 -10.44 -8.87 -8.07
C ALA A 464 -11.41 -9.77 -8.86
N GLY A 465 -12.47 -10.24 -8.20
CA GLY A 465 -13.45 -11.13 -8.81
C GLY A 465 -14.31 -11.86 -7.78
N ARG A 466 -15.24 -12.66 -8.29
CA ARG A 466 -16.05 -13.57 -7.50
C ARG A 466 -15.42 -14.96 -7.45
N TYR A 467 -15.42 -15.54 -6.27
CA TYR A 467 -14.94 -16.88 -5.96
C TYR A 467 -16.00 -17.62 -5.16
N TYR A 468 -15.83 -18.93 -5.06
CA TYR A 468 -16.66 -19.78 -4.23
C TYR A 468 -15.79 -20.66 -3.34
N LEU A 469 -16.19 -20.86 -2.09
CA LEU A 469 -15.63 -21.83 -1.18
C LEU A 469 -16.66 -22.94 -1.03
N GLU A 470 -16.34 -24.15 -1.50
CA GLU A 470 -17.13 -25.36 -1.30
C GLU A 470 -16.55 -26.12 -0.11
N ILE A 471 -17.40 -26.53 0.82
CA ILE A 471 -17.07 -27.32 2.00
C ILE A 471 -17.82 -28.64 1.91
N SER A 472 -17.18 -29.73 2.33
CA SER A 472 -17.77 -31.05 2.28
C SER A 472 -17.15 -31.99 3.31
N GLY A 473 -17.91 -32.99 3.74
CA GLY A 473 -17.39 -34.13 4.49
C GLY A 473 -16.55 -35.05 3.60
N ILE A 474 -15.39 -35.49 4.09
CA ILE A 474 -14.50 -36.42 3.40
C ILE A 474 -14.09 -37.57 4.30
N GLY A 475 -13.71 -38.70 3.69
CA GLY A 475 -13.15 -39.85 4.41
C GLY A 475 -11.63 -39.91 4.33
N SER A 476 -11.04 -40.71 5.20
CA SER A 476 -9.61 -40.98 5.24
C SER A 476 -9.27 -42.43 4.86
N ASP A 477 -8.02 -42.84 5.09
CA ASP A 477 -7.64 -44.25 4.97
C ASP A 477 -8.20 -45.11 6.15
N ASN A 478 -8.66 -44.47 7.25
CA ASN A 478 -9.22 -45.14 8.43
C ASN A 478 -10.76 -45.22 8.41
N TYR A 479 -11.44 -44.33 7.69
CA TYR A 479 -12.90 -44.25 7.65
C TYR A 479 -13.40 -43.70 6.32
N PRO A 480 -14.59 -44.09 5.87
CA PRO A 480 -15.21 -43.53 4.68
C PRO A 480 -15.84 -42.16 4.95
N ASP A 481 -16.25 -41.50 3.87
CA ASP A 481 -17.00 -40.23 3.87
C ASP A 481 -18.44 -40.37 4.42
N TYR A 482 -18.98 -41.59 4.48
CA TYR A 482 -20.36 -41.89 4.88
C TYR A 482 -20.84 -41.16 6.14
N ALA A 483 -20.01 -41.10 7.19
CA ALA A 483 -20.36 -40.49 8.47
C ALA A 483 -19.46 -39.30 8.84
N SER A 484 -18.76 -38.74 7.86
CA SER A 484 -18.07 -37.46 8.00
C SER A 484 -19.09 -36.33 7.88
N THR A 485 -19.96 -36.25 8.87
CA THR A 485 -21.07 -35.29 9.00
C THR A 485 -20.92 -34.55 10.32
N GLY A 486 -21.32 -33.29 10.39
CA GLY A 486 -21.16 -32.51 11.63
C GLY A 486 -21.09 -31.01 11.38
N GLN A 487 -20.85 -30.23 12.43
CA GLN A 487 -20.75 -28.78 12.32
C GLN A 487 -19.34 -28.35 11.85
N TYR A 488 -19.28 -27.27 11.09
CA TYR A 488 -18.02 -26.60 10.76
C TYR A 488 -18.11 -25.08 10.96
N PHE A 489 -16.95 -24.46 11.13
CA PHE A 489 -16.79 -23.05 11.42
C PHE A 489 -15.71 -22.46 10.51
N ILE A 490 -15.99 -21.35 9.84
CA ILE A 490 -15.08 -20.67 8.93
C ILE A 490 -14.55 -19.42 9.63
N SER A 491 -13.23 -19.31 9.70
CA SER A 491 -12.54 -18.12 10.20
C SER A 491 -11.39 -17.75 9.28
N GLY A 492 -10.81 -16.55 9.46
CA GLY A 492 -9.64 -16.12 8.70
C GLY A 492 -9.71 -14.66 8.32
N VAL A 493 -8.96 -14.29 7.27
CA VAL A 493 -8.80 -12.92 6.84
C VAL A 493 -8.79 -12.82 5.32
N LEU A 494 -9.40 -11.73 4.83
CA LEU A 494 -9.12 -11.18 3.50
C LEU A 494 -8.33 -9.89 3.70
N ASN A 495 -7.03 -9.92 3.38
CA ASN A 495 -6.18 -8.75 3.39
C ASN A 495 -6.10 -8.11 2.01
N LYS A 496 -6.62 -6.90 1.86
CA LYS A 496 -6.52 -6.12 0.63
C LYS A 496 -5.20 -5.36 0.63
N PRO A 497 -4.49 -5.26 -0.51
CA PRO A 497 -3.27 -4.47 -0.56
C PRO A 497 -3.55 -2.99 -0.26
N PRO A 498 -2.64 -2.28 0.44
CA PRO A 498 -2.80 -0.86 0.67
C PRO A 498 -2.77 -0.08 -0.65
N ILE A 499 -3.23 1.16 -0.62
CA ILE A 499 -3.11 2.11 -1.73
C ILE A 499 -1.98 3.08 -1.41
N ALA A 500 -0.87 2.98 -2.14
CA ALA A 500 0.28 3.87 -1.97
C ALA A 500 0.04 5.24 -2.61
N GLY A 501 0.32 6.31 -1.87
CA GLY A 501 0.18 7.69 -2.37
C GLY A 501 1.07 8.67 -1.61
N PHE A 502 1.66 9.65 -2.30
CA PHE A 502 2.35 10.75 -1.62
C PHE A 502 2.23 12.10 -2.31
N GLY A 503 2.39 13.18 -1.55
CA GLY A 503 2.64 14.55 -2.01
C GLY A 503 4.08 14.97 -1.78
N PHE A 504 4.52 16.05 -2.45
CA PHE A 504 5.83 16.63 -2.24
C PHE A 504 5.82 18.15 -2.48
N GLY A 505 6.72 18.86 -1.82
CA GLY A 505 7.00 20.28 -2.05
C GLY A 505 8.49 20.54 -1.97
N CYS A 506 9.04 21.20 -3.00
CA CYS A 506 10.47 21.45 -3.13
C CYS A 506 10.78 22.96 -3.12
N MET A 507 11.86 23.32 -2.43
CA MET A 507 12.44 24.66 -2.45
C MET A 507 13.94 24.53 -2.76
N GLY A 508 14.33 24.97 -3.95
CA GLY A 508 15.67 24.71 -4.48
C GLY A 508 15.91 23.19 -4.60
N LEU A 509 17.01 22.73 -4.01
CA LEU A 509 17.42 21.33 -4.00
C LEU A 509 16.83 20.49 -2.86
N SER A 510 16.03 21.10 -1.97
CA SER A 510 15.45 20.41 -0.82
C SER A 510 13.95 20.16 -1.02
N CYS A 511 13.50 18.93 -0.82
CA CYS A 511 12.10 18.53 -0.88
C CYS A 511 11.62 17.98 0.45
N ASN A 512 10.37 18.29 0.79
CA ASN A 512 9.63 17.61 1.85
C ASN A 512 8.57 16.71 1.20
N PHE A 513 8.46 15.47 1.68
CA PHE A 513 7.50 14.49 1.21
C PHE A 513 6.44 14.25 2.28
N SER A 514 5.20 14.07 1.85
CA SER A 514 4.07 13.78 2.73
C SER A 514 3.36 12.50 2.26
N ASP A 515 3.27 11.51 3.12
CA ASP A 515 2.50 10.30 2.89
C ASP A 515 0.99 10.63 2.80
N SER A 516 0.32 9.96 1.88
CA SER A 516 -1.14 10.01 1.67
C SER A 516 -1.69 8.61 1.34
N SER A 517 -0.91 7.59 1.67
CA SER A 517 -1.30 6.19 1.48
C SER A 517 -2.44 5.82 2.42
N SER A 518 -3.24 4.85 2.02
CA SER A 518 -4.40 4.39 2.79
C SER A 518 -4.51 2.89 2.73
N ASP A 519 -5.08 2.30 3.78
CA ASP A 519 -5.42 0.89 3.86
C ASP A 519 -6.86 0.78 4.35
N SER A 520 -7.69 -0.02 3.67
CA SER A 520 -9.15 -0.01 3.86
C SER A 520 -9.64 -0.94 4.96
N ASP A 521 -8.87 -1.98 5.21
CA ASP A 521 -9.15 -3.12 6.08
C ASP A 521 -8.07 -3.27 7.15
N GLY A 522 -7.16 -2.30 7.24
CA GLY A 522 -6.04 -2.32 8.17
C GLY A 522 -5.39 -0.96 8.38
N SER A 523 -4.08 -0.99 8.59
CA SER A 523 -3.25 0.19 8.80
C SER A 523 -1.86 -0.01 8.20
N ILE A 524 -1.27 1.08 7.72
CA ILE A 524 0.10 1.09 7.21
C ILE A 524 1.09 1.14 8.36
N VAL A 525 2.06 0.23 8.37
CA VAL A 525 3.05 0.07 9.45
C VAL A 525 4.50 0.31 9.02
N ASP A 526 4.78 0.28 7.71
CA ASP A 526 6.14 0.52 7.18
C ASP A 526 6.13 1.37 5.91
N TRP A 527 7.15 2.20 5.76
CA TRP A 527 7.37 3.08 4.60
C TRP A 527 8.80 2.89 4.10
N ALA A 528 8.97 2.70 2.79
CA ALA A 528 10.26 2.60 2.14
C ALA A 528 10.33 3.57 0.96
N TRP A 529 11.12 4.62 1.12
CA TRP A 529 11.35 5.65 0.12
C TRP A 529 12.63 5.38 -0.67
N SER A 530 12.59 5.58 -1.98
CA SER A 530 13.77 5.73 -2.84
C SER A 530 13.66 7.06 -3.57
N PHE A 531 14.65 7.94 -3.40
CA PHE A 531 14.58 9.31 -3.94
C PHE A 531 15.08 9.44 -5.39
N GLY A 532 15.46 8.34 -6.03
CA GLY A 532 15.93 8.31 -7.42
C GLY A 532 17.38 8.75 -7.64
N ASP A 533 18.10 9.11 -6.58
CA ASP A 533 19.53 9.51 -6.59
C ASP A 533 20.45 8.50 -5.90
N GLY A 534 19.93 7.31 -5.58
CA GLY A 534 20.62 6.25 -4.85
C GLY A 534 20.45 6.32 -3.32
N THR A 535 19.75 7.32 -2.80
CA THR A 535 19.43 7.43 -1.37
C THR A 535 18.01 6.95 -1.05
N ALA A 536 17.74 6.68 0.24
CA ALA A 536 16.50 6.09 0.72
C ALA A 536 16.14 6.60 2.14
N SER A 537 14.89 6.41 2.55
CA SER A 537 14.40 6.69 3.91
C SER A 537 13.29 5.72 4.32
N THR A 538 13.14 5.50 5.62
CA THR A 538 12.01 4.73 6.19
C THR A 538 11.06 5.57 7.05
N THR A 539 11.29 6.90 7.11
CA THR A 539 10.39 7.80 7.83
C THR A 539 9.12 8.01 7.00
N GLN A 540 7.94 8.01 7.64
CA GLN A 540 6.66 8.24 6.95
C GLN A 540 6.66 9.53 6.11
N ASN A 541 7.13 10.64 6.69
CA ASN A 541 7.17 11.95 6.04
C ASN A 541 8.62 12.49 6.02
N PRO A 542 9.47 12.04 5.08
CA PRO A 542 10.88 12.42 5.07
C PRO A 542 11.09 13.81 4.43
N SER A 543 12.22 14.42 4.78
CA SER A 543 12.82 15.49 3.98
C SER A 543 14.06 14.94 3.28
N HIS A 544 14.34 15.43 2.08
CA HIS A 544 15.50 15.00 1.29
C HIS A 544 16.14 16.20 0.58
N ALA A 545 17.47 16.19 0.48
CA ALA A 545 18.24 17.23 -0.20
C ALA A 545 19.05 16.60 -1.34
N TYR A 546 18.78 17.04 -2.55
CA TYR A 546 19.48 16.62 -3.74
C TYR A 546 20.79 17.38 -3.89
N VAL A 547 21.81 16.72 -4.45
CA VAL A 547 23.10 17.36 -4.71
C VAL A 547 23.05 18.26 -5.95
N ASN A 548 22.28 17.85 -6.96
CA ASN A 548 22.21 18.52 -8.25
C ASN A 548 20.75 18.81 -8.64
N ALA A 549 20.54 19.83 -9.46
CA ALA A 549 19.27 20.05 -10.13
C ALA A 549 18.96 18.90 -11.10
N GLY A 550 17.69 18.56 -11.26
CA GLY A 550 17.27 17.49 -12.17
C GLY A 550 15.89 16.93 -11.85
N SER A 551 15.49 15.94 -12.64
CA SER A 551 14.27 15.17 -12.43
C SER A 551 14.60 13.79 -11.86
N TYR A 552 13.99 13.45 -10.73
CA TYR A 552 14.24 12.24 -9.97
C TYR A 552 12.96 11.41 -9.87
N GLY A 553 13.05 10.11 -10.18
CA GLY A 553 11.94 9.16 -10.00
C GLY A 553 11.84 8.74 -8.55
N VAL A 554 11.00 9.41 -7.76
CA VAL A 554 10.80 9.10 -6.34
C VAL A 554 9.78 7.98 -6.22
N THR A 555 10.14 6.94 -5.48
CA THR A 555 9.31 5.77 -5.21
C THR A 555 9.00 5.68 -3.74
N LEU A 556 7.73 5.48 -3.39
CA LEU A 556 7.28 5.08 -2.06
C LEU A 556 6.69 3.68 -2.16
N THR A 557 7.21 2.75 -1.37
CA THR A 557 6.58 1.47 -1.07
C THR A 557 6.07 1.51 0.36
N VAL A 558 4.80 1.14 0.57
CA VAL A 558 4.19 1.00 1.90
C VAL A 558 3.86 -0.46 2.17
N THR A 559 3.93 -0.85 3.44
CA THR A 559 3.53 -2.19 3.90
C THR A 559 2.44 -2.03 4.96
N ASP A 560 1.36 -2.79 4.84
CA ASP A 560 0.27 -2.82 5.83
C ASP A 560 0.60 -3.70 7.05
N ASN A 561 -0.30 -3.72 8.03
CA ASN A 561 -0.19 -4.48 9.27
C ASN A 561 -0.29 -6.00 9.09
N ARG A 562 -0.58 -6.49 7.88
CA ARG A 562 -0.67 -7.92 7.53
C ARG A 562 0.37 -8.34 6.48
N GLY A 563 1.25 -7.43 6.07
CA GLY A 563 2.42 -7.69 5.24
C GLY A 563 2.23 -7.49 3.74
N GLU A 564 1.06 -7.08 3.26
CA GLU A 564 0.89 -6.73 1.84
C GLU A 564 1.52 -5.37 1.54
N THR A 565 1.99 -5.21 0.31
CA THR A 565 2.75 -4.02 -0.10
C THR A 565 2.15 -3.33 -1.31
N ALA A 566 2.29 -2.01 -1.36
CA ALA A 566 1.95 -1.23 -2.53
C ALA A 566 3.01 -0.18 -2.83
N THR A 567 3.21 0.11 -4.11
CA THR A 567 4.25 1.03 -4.58
C THR A 567 3.66 2.11 -5.49
N VAL A 568 4.09 3.34 -5.29
CA VAL A 568 3.80 4.48 -6.16
C VAL A 568 5.10 5.19 -6.57
N ASN A 569 5.17 5.62 -7.83
CA ASN A 569 6.30 6.39 -8.36
C ASN A 569 5.82 7.75 -8.88
N LYS A 570 6.52 8.83 -8.53
CA LYS A 570 6.31 10.17 -9.11
C LYS A 570 7.65 10.79 -9.49
N VAL A 571 7.66 11.53 -10.59
CA VAL A 571 8.81 12.34 -11.00
C VAL A 571 8.81 13.65 -10.21
N VAL A 572 9.89 13.91 -9.49
CA VAL A 572 10.14 15.14 -8.73
C VAL A 572 11.22 15.94 -9.45
N THR A 573 10.95 17.19 -9.80
CA THR A 573 11.95 18.07 -10.40
C THR A 573 12.42 19.08 -9.36
N VAL A 574 13.73 19.13 -9.14
CA VAL A 574 14.38 20.13 -8.30
C VAL A 574 15.27 21.02 -9.16
N ILE A 575 15.29 22.29 -8.80
CA ILE A 575 16.08 23.32 -9.48
C ILE A 575 17.09 23.87 -8.49
N ALA A 576 18.29 24.19 -8.95
CA ALA A 576 19.24 24.89 -8.11
C ALA A 576 18.71 26.30 -7.82
N PRO A 577 18.91 26.86 -6.62
CA PRO A 577 18.68 28.29 -6.41
C PRO A 577 19.58 29.10 -7.34
N ASN A 578 19.05 30.15 -7.96
CA ASN A 578 19.80 31.08 -8.80
C ASN A 578 20.91 31.80 -7.98
N VAL A 579 22.12 31.91 -8.52
CA VAL A 579 23.27 32.60 -7.94
C VAL A 579 23.45 33.97 -8.61
N PRO A 580 23.39 35.10 -7.86
CA PRO A 580 23.56 36.42 -8.46
C PRO A 580 24.92 36.60 -9.16
N PRO A 581 25.01 37.43 -10.22
CA PRO A 581 26.26 37.66 -10.93
C PRO A 581 27.38 38.20 -10.05
N ALA A 582 28.61 37.80 -10.35
CA ALA A 582 29.81 38.44 -9.83
C ALA A 582 30.12 39.69 -10.67
N VAL A 583 29.90 40.88 -10.10
CA VAL A 583 30.09 42.14 -10.81
C VAL A 583 31.54 42.60 -10.73
N LEU A 584 32.14 42.81 -11.90
CA LEU A 584 33.49 43.35 -12.04
C LEU A 584 33.54 44.26 -13.25
N PHE A 585 34.28 45.36 -13.14
CA PHE A 585 34.56 46.22 -14.28
C PHE A 585 35.91 46.90 -14.15
N ASP A 586 36.45 47.28 -15.29
CA ASP A 586 37.62 48.14 -15.42
C ASP A 586 37.23 49.48 -16.05
N PHE A 587 38.09 50.48 -15.90
CA PHE A 587 37.89 51.79 -16.52
C PHE A 587 39.22 52.40 -16.98
N SER A 588 39.14 53.26 -17.99
CA SER A 588 40.25 54.10 -18.43
C SER A 588 39.75 55.49 -18.75
N CYS A 589 40.49 56.52 -18.32
CA CYS A 589 40.09 57.91 -18.49
C CYS A 589 41.13 58.68 -19.29
N THR A 590 40.67 59.46 -20.27
CA THR A 590 41.47 60.41 -21.02
C THR A 590 40.83 61.78 -20.88
N GLY A 591 41.46 62.67 -20.12
CA GLY A 591 40.87 63.96 -19.79
C GLY A 591 39.63 63.79 -18.92
N LEU A 592 38.51 64.33 -19.39
CA LEU A 592 37.20 64.26 -18.73
C LEU A 592 36.33 63.07 -19.20
N ILE A 593 36.80 62.24 -20.14
CA ILE A 593 36.03 61.13 -20.68
C ILE A 593 36.62 59.82 -20.17
N CYS A 594 35.79 58.97 -19.56
CA CYS A 594 36.14 57.62 -19.15
C CYS A 594 35.39 56.58 -19.99
N SER A 595 36.09 55.52 -20.38
CA SER A 595 35.50 54.31 -20.96
C SER A 595 35.49 53.21 -19.91
N PHE A 596 34.35 52.55 -19.74
CA PHE A 596 34.14 51.47 -18.80
C PHE A 596 33.99 50.16 -19.55
N VAL A 597 34.59 49.09 -19.04
CA VAL A 597 34.52 47.75 -19.63
C VAL A 597 33.98 46.78 -18.59
N ASP A 598 32.86 46.15 -18.91
CA ASP A 598 32.26 45.12 -18.08
C ASP A 598 33.06 43.81 -18.16
N HIS A 599 33.35 43.26 -16.99
CA HIS A 599 33.97 41.96 -16.79
C HIS A 599 33.15 41.09 -15.82
N SER A 600 31.87 41.42 -15.65
CA SER A 600 30.96 40.64 -14.81
C SER A 600 30.76 39.24 -15.39
N SER A 601 30.61 38.26 -14.51
CA SER A 601 30.32 36.88 -14.91
C SER A 601 29.21 36.29 -14.06
N ASP A 602 28.50 35.36 -14.65
CA ASP A 602 27.46 34.59 -14.00
C ASP A 602 27.84 33.10 -14.07
N SER A 603 27.67 32.39 -12.95
CA SER A 603 28.19 31.02 -12.78
C SER A 603 27.20 29.93 -13.16
N ASP A 604 25.91 30.23 -13.15
CA ASP A 604 24.80 29.32 -13.41
C ASP A 604 23.87 29.81 -14.53
N GLY A 605 24.06 31.04 -15.01
CA GLY A 605 23.28 31.60 -16.11
C GLY A 605 24.08 32.55 -17.02
N SER A 606 23.39 33.58 -17.48
CA SER A 606 23.94 34.64 -18.32
C SER A 606 23.45 36.02 -17.89
N ILE A 607 24.33 37.03 -17.96
CA ILE A 607 23.96 38.41 -17.65
C ILE A 607 23.16 39.01 -18.80
N VAL A 608 21.97 39.54 -18.50
CA VAL A 608 21.04 40.10 -19.50
C VAL A 608 20.81 41.61 -19.36
N ALA A 609 21.22 42.23 -18.25
CA ALA A 609 21.07 43.67 -18.05
C ALA A 609 22.22 44.28 -17.22
N TRP A 610 22.55 45.54 -17.55
CA TRP A 610 23.54 46.36 -16.85
C TRP A 610 22.91 47.69 -16.44
N SER A 611 23.33 48.21 -15.29
CA SER A 611 22.95 49.55 -14.81
C SER A 611 24.14 50.21 -14.13
N TRP A 612 24.67 51.25 -14.76
CA TRP A 612 25.78 52.06 -14.29
C TRP A 612 25.27 53.29 -13.54
N SER A 613 25.95 53.66 -12.46
CA SER A 613 25.85 54.97 -11.82
C SER A 613 27.23 55.59 -11.78
N PHE A 614 27.43 56.72 -12.46
CA PHE A 614 28.75 57.34 -12.62
C PHE A 614 29.17 58.25 -11.48
N GLY A 615 28.33 58.43 -10.46
CA GLY A 615 28.62 59.22 -9.26
C GLY A 615 28.39 60.73 -9.40
N ASP A 616 27.97 61.21 -10.57
CA ASP A 616 27.62 62.61 -10.88
C ASP A 616 26.13 62.83 -11.17
N GLY A 617 25.31 61.78 -10.96
CA GLY A 617 23.88 61.76 -11.25
C GLY A 617 23.51 61.18 -12.63
N ALA A 618 24.49 60.93 -13.50
CA ALA A 618 24.26 60.22 -14.76
C ALA A 618 24.26 58.69 -14.56
N VAL A 619 23.52 58.00 -15.44
CA VAL A 619 23.37 56.54 -15.47
C VAL A 619 23.49 56.01 -16.89
N SER A 620 23.80 54.72 -17.05
CA SER A 620 23.78 54.04 -18.35
C SER A 620 23.27 52.60 -18.22
N THR A 621 22.71 52.06 -19.29
CA THR A 621 22.29 50.64 -19.40
C THR A 621 23.11 49.86 -20.43
N GLU A 622 24.09 50.50 -21.07
CA GLU A 622 25.01 49.83 -21.97
C GLU A 622 25.94 48.91 -21.18
N GLN A 623 26.33 47.77 -21.77
CA GLN A 623 27.26 46.84 -21.13
C GLN A 623 28.62 47.50 -20.83
N SER A 624 29.17 48.27 -21.78
CA SER A 624 30.48 48.92 -21.64
C SER A 624 30.40 50.36 -22.14
N PRO A 625 29.90 51.29 -21.31
CA PRO A 625 29.63 52.66 -21.71
C PRO A 625 30.89 53.53 -21.74
N SER A 626 30.79 54.65 -22.46
CA SER A 626 31.67 55.81 -22.26
C SER A 626 30.90 56.93 -21.57
N HIS A 627 31.53 57.62 -20.61
CA HIS A 627 30.94 58.72 -19.87
C HIS A 627 31.88 59.93 -19.81
N GLY A 628 31.32 61.12 -20.05
CA GLY A 628 32.03 62.39 -19.99
C GLY A 628 31.63 63.17 -18.74
N TYR A 629 32.61 63.50 -17.91
CA TYR A 629 32.42 64.31 -16.72
C TYR A 629 32.53 65.81 -17.05
N ALA A 630 31.64 66.63 -16.47
CA ALA A 630 31.65 68.08 -16.72
C ALA A 630 32.87 68.79 -16.09
N ALA A 631 33.47 68.20 -15.05
CA ALA A 631 34.59 68.76 -14.33
C ALA A 631 35.54 67.68 -13.81
N ALA A 632 36.82 68.06 -13.64
CA ALA A 632 37.82 67.22 -12.99
C ALA A 632 37.40 66.92 -11.54
N GLY A 633 37.60 65.69 -11.09
CA GLY A 633 37.11 65.23 -9.78
C GLY A 633 37.22 63.72 -9.61
N THR A 634 36.84 63.24 -8.43
CA THR A 634 36.75 61.81 -8.11
C THR A 634 35.29 61.44 -7.91
N TYR A 635 34.79 60.48 -8.68
CA TYR A 635 33.39 60.06 -8.69
C TYR A 635 33.26 58.58 -8.31
N PRO A 636 32.34 58.22 -7.39
CA PRO A 636 32.09 56.84 -7.00
C PRO A 636 31.22 56.14 -8.06
N VAL A 637 31.83 55.26 -8.85
CA VAL A 637 31.14 54.52 -9.90
C VAL A 637 30.71 53.15 -9.39
N THR A 638 29.47 52.76 -9.67
CA THR A 638 28.96 51.41 -9.44
C THR A 638 28.36 50.82 -10.71
N LEU A 639 28.47 49.51 -10.84
CA LEU A 639 27.77 48.71 -11.82
C LEU A 639 26.82 47.75 -11.10
N THR A 640 25.59 47.64 -11.58
CA THR A 640 24.68 46.54 -11.23
C THR A 640 24.49 45.66 -12.45
N ALA A 641 24.70 44.35 -12.30
CA ALA A 641 24.40 43.36 -13.33
C ALA A 641 23.22 42.49 -12.88
N THR A 642 22.37 42.09 -13.81
CA THR A 642 21.23 41.19 -13.58
C THR A 642 21.30 40.00 -14.53
N ASP A 643 21.15 38.80 -13.99
CA ASP A 643 21.12 37.54 -14.75
C ASP A 643 19.77 37.26 -15.43
N ASP A 644 19.73 36.20 -16.23
CA ASP A 644 18.58 35.72 -16.98
C ASP A 644 17.45 35.15 -16.11
N ASP A 645 17.73 34.81 -14.85
CA ASP A 645 16.76 34.38 -13.84
C ASP A 645 16.35 35.53 -12.88
N GLY A 646 16.78 36.76 -13.17
CA GLY A 646 16.36 38.00 -12.54
C GLY A 646 17.07 38.36 -11.22
N ALA A 647 18.10 37.63 -10.79
CA ALA A 647 18.89 38.05 -9.63
C ALA A 647 19.91 39.13 -10.03
N GLY A 648 20.08 40.11 -9.16
CA GLY A 648 20.94 41.26 -9.38
C GLY A 648 21.99 41.42 -8.30
N SER A 649 23.17 41.88 -8.70
CA SER A 649 24.28 42.19 -7.81
C SER A 649 24.87 43.54 -8.19
N THR A 650 25.40 44.28 -7.21
CA THR A 650 26.00 45.60 -7.41
C THR A 650 27.44 45.58 -6.91
N SER A 651 28.37 46.11 -7.72
CA SER A 651 29.76 46.27 -7.31
C SER A 651 29.89 47.20 -6.10
N ALA A 652 30.99 47.06 -5.35
CA ALA A 652 31.42 48.16 -4.49
C ALA A 652 31.68 49.43 -5.32
N ALA A 653 31.54 50.60 -4.70
CA ALA A 653 31.85 51.86 -5.36
C ALA A 653 33.35 51.96 -5.67
N VAL A 654 33.69 52.13 -6.95
CA VAL A 654 35.06 52.35 -7.42
C VAL A 654 35.25 53.84 -7.66
N ASN A 655 36.21 54.45 -6.97
CA ASN A 655 36.51 55.89 -7.12
C ASN A 655 37.28 56.16 -8.41
N VAL A 656 36.59 56.68 -9.42
CA VAL A 656 37.17 57.07 -10.71
C VAL A 656 37.61 58.52 -10.65
N THR A 657 38.90 58.79 -10.90
CA THR A 657 39.44 60.16 -10.90
C THR A 657 39.72 60.62 -12.32
N VAL A 658 39.13 61.75 -12.72
CA VAL A 658 39.37 62.41 -14.01
C VAL A 658 40.15 63.70 -13.83
N THR A 659 41.16 63.91 -14.68
CA THR A 659 42.03 65.10 -14.67
C THR A 659 41.88 65.85 -15.99
N GLY A 660 41.54 67.14 -15.94
CA GLY A 660 41.46 67.97 -17.16
C GLY A 660 42.86 68.21 -17.74
N GLY A 661 43.10 67.81 -18.98
CA GLY A 661 44.37 68.02 -19.69
C GLY A 661 44.18 68.83 -20.97
N GLY A 662 44.77 70.04 -21.02
CA GLY A 662 44.87 70.88 -22.22
C GLY A 662 44.97 72.37 -21.87
N THR A 663 46.16 72.96 -22.01
CA THR A 663 46.42 74.41 -21.87
C THR A 663 45.72 75.19 -23.00
N ALA A 664 44.96 76.23 -22.65
CA ALA A 664 44.30 77.10 -23.62
C ALA A 664 45.31 77.87 -24.48
N MET A 665 45.11 77.88 -25.79
CA MET A 665 45.86 78.72 -26.75
C MET A 665 45.18 80.09 -26.85
N LEU A 666 45.97 81.17 -26.96
CA LEU A 666 45.53 82.56 -27.10
C LEU A 666 45.78 83.03 -28.54
N ASN A 667 44.75 83.57 -29.22
CA ASN A 667 44.90 84.21 -30.52
C ASN A 667 45.57 85.59 -30.35
N VAL A 668 46.87 85.68 -30.60
CA VAL A 668 47.66 86.91 -30.44
C VAL A 668 47.52 87.89 -31.61
N ALA A 669 46.90 87.48 -32.72
CA ALA A 669 46.60 88.36 -33.85
C ALA A 669 45.35 89.22 -33.62
N ALA A 670 44.44 88.78 -32.75
CA ALA A 670 43.20 89.48 -32.46
C ALA A 670 43.44 90.90 -31.92
N ALA A 671 42.63 91.87 -32.36
CA ALA A 671 42.67 93.24 -31.90
C ALA A 671 42.48 93.35 -30.37
N ALA A 672 41.63 92.49 -29.80
CA ALA A 672 41.42 92.40 -28.35
C ALA A 672 42.68 92.03 -27.56
N ASN A 673 43.65 91.39 -28.22
CA ASN A 673 44.91 90.92 -27.65
C ASN A 673 46.12 91.77 -28.09
N GLY A 674 45.86 92.97 -28.62
CA GLY A 674 46.88 93.95 -29.01
C GLY A 674 47.40 93.81 -30.45
N GLY A 675 46.80 92.93 -31.26
CA GLY A 675 47.12 92.84 -32.69
C GLY A 675 46.68 94.08 -33.47
N VAL A 676 47.48 94.47 -34.47
CA VAL A 676 47.24 95.66 -35.30
C VAL A 676 47.43 95.30 -36.78
N ALA A 677 46.34 95.26 -37.54
CA ALA A 677 46.35 95.16 -38.99
C ALA A 677 46.18 96.55 -39.60
N SER A 678 47.30 97.26 -39.83
CA SER A 678 47.30 98.63 -40.38
C SER A 678 48.02 98.77 -41.73
N ALA A 679 48.57 97.67 -42.25
CA ALA A 679 49.35 97.64 -43.47
C ALA A 679 48.89 96.50 -44.39
N SER A 680 48.68 96.83 -45.67
CA SER A 680 48.34 95.91 -46.76
C SER A 680 48.82 96.50 -48.09
N SER A 681 48.60 95.79 -49.20
CA SER A 681 48.46 96.41 -50.52
C SER A 681 47.25 97.39 -50.55
N SER A 682 46.86 97.88 -51.71
CA SER A 682 45.69 98.77 -51.83
C SER A 682 44.42 98.11 -51.27
N TYR A 683 43.45 98.88 -50.78
CA TYR A 683 42.20 98.29 -50.25
C TYR A 683 40.97 99.08 -50.66
N GLY A 684 39.85 98.38 -50.85
CA GLY A 684 38.57 98.97 -51.21
C GLY A 684 37.96 99.81 -50.07
N SER A 685 37.23 100.87 -50.42
CA SER A 685 36.49 101.67 -49.43
C SER A 685 35.49 100.78 -48.68
N GLY A 686 35.62 100.67 -47.34
CA GLY A 686 34.81 99.78 -46.49
C GLY A 686 35.47 98.46 -46.08
N TYR A 687 36.66 98.13 -46.63
CA TYR A 687 37.36 96.86 -46.42
C TYR A 687 38.77 97.08 -45.81
N SER A 688 38.81 97.79 -44.68
CA SER A 688 40.06 98.13 -43.96
C SER A 688 40.84 96.87 -43.53
N PRO A 689 42.18 96.89 -43.52
CA PRO A 689 42.99 95.78 -42.99
C PRO A 689 42.62 95.38 -41.56
N SER A 690 42.16 96.32 -40.72
CA SER A 690 41.71 96.05 -39.34
C SER A 690 40.54 95.06 -39.23
N ALA A 691 39.83 94.79 -40.32
CA ALA A 691 38.70 93.88 -40.35
C ALA A 691 39.09 92.40 -40.20
N VAL A 692 40.35 92.03 -40.46
CA VAL A 692 40.78 90.62 -40.42
C VAL A 692 41.26 90.14 -39.05
N ILE A 693 41.08 90.94 -38.01
CA ILE A 693 41.54 90.64 -36.65
C ILE A 693 40.48 90.93 -35.59
N ASN A 694 39.22 91.00 -35.99
CA ASN A 694 38.11 91.39 -35.12
C ASN A 694 37.38 90.19 -34.51
N GLY A 695 37.80 88.95 -34.86
CA GLY A 695 37.19 87.71 -34.40
C GLY A 695 35.93 87.31 -35.16
N GLU A 696 35.60 87.98 -36.27
CA GLU A 696 34.41 87.73 -37.08
C GLU A 696 34.77 86.97 -38.36
N ARG A 697 34.91 85.65 -38.22
CA ARG A 697 35.37 84.76 -39.29
C ARG A 697 34.38 84.62 -40.44
N ALA A 698 33.07 84.72 -40.17
CA ALA A 698 32.02 84.49 -41.16
C ALA A 698 31.91 85.63 -42.19
N GLY A 699 32.42 86.81 -41.84
CA GLY A 699 32.54 87.97 -42.70
C GLY A 699 31.34 88.92 -42.64
N VAL A 700 30.70 89.03 -41.47
CA VAL A 700 29.52 89.89 -41.23
C VAL A 700 29.89 91.17 -40.47
N PRO A 701 29.31 92.34 -40.81
CA PRO A 701 28.60 92.64 -42.04
C PRO A 701 29.59 92.87 -43.19
N TRP A 702 29.33 92.22 -44.32
CA TRP A 702 30.15 92.36 -45.53
C TRP A 702 30.20 93.83 -45.99
N GLY A 703 31.40 94.38 -46.18
CA GLY A 703 31.60 95.79 -46.56
C GLY A 703 31.55 96.82 -45.44
N ASN A 704 31.41 96.39 -44.17
CA ASN A 704 31.50 97.27 -42.99
C ASN A 704 32.13 96.54 -41.79
N GLY A 705 33.36 96.04 -41.98
CA GLY A 705 34.12 95.32 -40.94
C GLY A 705 34.14 93.80 -41.09
N GLY A 706 33.39 93.21 -42.04
CA GLY A 706 33.39 91.77 -42.30
C GLY A 706 34.55 91.23 -43.16
N GLY A 707 35.61 92.00 -43.39
CA GLY A 707 36.81 91.51 -44.09
C GLY A 707 37.56 92.58 -44.87
N TRP A 708 38.72 92.19 -45.40
CA TRP A 708 39.60 92.98 -46.26
C TRP A 708 39.51 92.52 -47.73
N ILE A 709 39.56 93.47 -48.66
CA ILE A 709 39.58 93.26 -50.12
C ILE A 709 40.54 94.27 -50.75
N ASP A 710 41.40 93.80 -51.67
CA ASP A 710 42.22 94.70 -52.49
C ASP A 710 41.37 95.57 -53.45
N SER A 711 41.76 96.83 -53.70
CA SER A 711 40.98 97.72 -54.58
C SER A 711 41.12 97.40 -56.07
N ASP A 712 42.13 96.61 -56.48
CA ASP A 712 42.52 96.46 -57.87
C ASP A 712 42.37 94.99 -58.34
N PRO A 713 41.18 94.58 -58.84
CA PRO A 713 40.96 93.19 -59.22
C PRO A 713 41.87 92.74 -60.37
N TYR A 714 42.25 91.46 -60.34
CA TYR A 714 43.15 90.75 -61.28
C TYR A 714 44.61 91.23 -61.29
N SER A 715 44.99 92.12 -60.38
CA SER A 715 46.37 92.51 -60.14
C SER A 715 46.89 91.76 -58.92
N PHE A 716 47.98 91.00 -59.09
CA PHE A 716 48.61 90.20 -58.03
C PHE A 716 50.14 90.36 -58.12
N PRO A 717 50.91 90.17 -57.03
CA PRO A 717 50.47 89.75 -55.70
C PRO A 717 50.00 90.89 -54.81
N ASP A 718 48.99 90.59 -54.00
CA ASP A 718 48.47 91.46 -52.95
C ASP A 718 48.89 90.94 -51.58
N TRP A 719 48.76 91.73 -50.53
CA TRP A 719 49.15 91.27 -49.20
C TRP A 719 48.42 91.98 -48.06
N ILE A 720 48.21 91.26 -46.96
CA ILE A 720 47.71 91.80 -45.70
C ILE A 720 48.55 91.31 -44.52
N GLN A 721 48.91 92.22 -43.62
CA GLN A 721 49.79 91.98 -42.48
C GLN A 721 49.12 92.33 -41.15
N VAL A 722 49.47 91.57 -40.11
CA VAL A 722 49.09 91.81 -38.71
C VAL A 722 50.36 91.90 -37.87
N ASP A 723 50.55 93.02 -37.18
CA ASP A 723 51.58 93.19 -36.16
C ASP A 723 51.02 92.79 -34.79
N PHE A 724 51.82 92.10 -33.97
CA PHE A 724 51.46 91.67 -32.63
C PHE A 724 51.95 92.68 -31.57
N ASP A 725 51.40 92.60 -30.35
CA ASP A 725 51.92 93.33 -29.19
C ASP A 725 53.21 92.69 -28.66
N GLY A 726 54.31 92.95 -29.37
CA GLY A 726 55.63 92.39 -29.12
C GLY A 726 55.83 91.00 -29.71
N VAL A 727 57.01 90.42 -29.47
CA VAL A 727 57.36 89.07 -29.96
C VAL A 727 56.49 88.02 -29.26
N LYS A 728 55.80 87.18 -30.03
CA LYS A 728 54.98 86.06 -29.57
C LYS A 728 55.53 84.73 -30.10
N SER A 729 55.43 83.68 -29.29
CA SER A 729 55.77 82.30 -29.68
C SER A 729 54.52 81.62 -30.24
N ILE A 730 54.29 81.74 -31.54
CA ILE A 730 53.11 81.18 -32.22
C ILE A 730 53.42 79.79 -32.78
N SER A 731 52.46 78.88 -32.73
CA SER A 731 52.58 77.54 -33.33
C SER A 731 51.47 77.20 -34.31
N GLU A 732 50.55 78.14 -34.55
CA GLU A 732 49.44 77.97 -35.46
C GLU A 732 49.01 79.31 -36.07
N ILE A 733 48.66 79.31 -37.34
CA ILE A 733 48.04 80.44 -38.05
C ILE A 733 46.81 79.93 -38.79
N ASP A 734 45.71 80.67 -38.70
CA ASP A 734 44.50 80.41 -39.46
C ASP A 734 44.25 81.51 -40.48
N VAL A 735 44.01 81.13 -41.73
CA VAL A 735 43.60 82.05 -42.80
C VAL A 735 42.17 81.74 -43.20
N ILE A 736 41.28 82.72 -43.04
CA ILE A 736 39.88 82.62 -43.40
C ILE A 736 39.58 83.60 -44.54
N THR A 737 38.99 83.08 -45.62
CA THR A 737 38.60 83.85 -46.81
C THR A 737 37.08 83.87 -46.97
N LEU A 738 36.55 84.62 -47.94
CA LEU A 738 35.10 84.77 -48.09
C LEU A 738 34.44 83.51 -48.67
N GLN A 739 33.33 83.12 -48.04
CA GLN A 739 32.43 82.06 -48.51
C GLN A 739 31.46 82.53 -49.61
N ASP A 740 30.87 81.60 -50.37
CA ASP A 740 30.01 81.94 -51.52
C ASP A 740 28.69 82.66 -51.17
N SER A 741 28.28 82.68 -49.89
CA SER A 741 27.00 83.25 -49.43
C SER A 741 27.16 84.41 -48.43
N PRO A 742 27.77 85.55 -48.83
CA PRO A 742 28.06 86.66 -47.90
C PRO A 742 26.81 87.35 -47.32
N GLY A 743 25.63 87.14 -47.90
CA GLY A 743 24.36 87.66 -47.38
C GLY A 743 23.71 86.81 -46.27
N SER A 744 24.21 85.59 -46.05
CA SER A 744 23.80 84.69 -44.96
C SER A 744 24.96 83.76 -44.61
N PRO A 745 26.10 84.31 -44.16
CA PRO A 745 27.29 83.51 -43.94
C PRO A 745 27.13 82.60 -42.72
N GLN A 746 27.77 81.44 -42.78
CA GLN A 746 27.89 80.52 -41.64
C GLN A 746 29.29 80.64 -41.03
N GLU A 747 29.41 80.25 -39.75
CA GLU A 747 30.71 80.17 -39.11
C GLU A 747 31.62 79.21 -39.89
N PRO A 748 32.79 79.65 -40.37
CA PRO A 748 33.66 78.81 -41.17
C PRO A 748 34.11 77.57 -40.41
N THR A 749 34.19 76.45 -41.13
CA THR A 749 34.84 75.21 -40.68
C THR A 749 35.94 74.86 -41.67
N GLU A 750 36.94 74.08 -41.26
CA GLU A 750 37.99 73.58 -42.17
C GLU A 750 37.43 72.75 -43.34
N ALA A 751 36.20 72.23 -43.21
CA ALA A 751 35.50 71.51 -44.26
C ALA A 751 34.81 72.44 -45.28
N LEU A 752 34.53 73.70 -44.93
CA LEU A 752 33.76 74.61 -45.76
C LEU A 752 34.56 75.01 -47.02
N THR A 753 33.90 74.98 -48.17
CA THR A 753 34.50 75.31 -49.47
C THR A 753 33.86 76.54 -50.10
N PHE A 754 34.59 77.18 -51.02
CA PHE A 754 34.08 78.25 -51.88
C PHE A 754 34.34 77.92 -53.34
N SER A 755 33.60 78.56 -54.23
CA SER A 755 33.75 78.46 -55.68
C SER A 755 33.86 79.82 -56.37
N GLN A 756 33.48 80.92 -55.72
CA GLN A 756 33.36 82.23 -56.36
C GLN A 756 34.29 83.30 -55.78
N TRP A 757 34.44 83.38 -54.45
CA TRP A 757 35.00 84.61 -53.83
C TRP A 757 36.29 84.44 -53.03
N GLY A 758 36.69 83.21 -52.66
CA GLY A 758 37.87 83.01 -51.82
C GLY A 758 39.21 83.09 -52.55
N ILE A 759 40.29 83.20 -51.76
CA ILE A 759 41.67 83.19 -52.25
C ILE A 759 42.11 81.76 -52.62
N THR A 760 42.65 81.60 -53.82
CA THR A 760 43.05 80.30 -54.39
C THR A 760 44.54 80.03 -54.23
N ASP A 761 45.38 81.07 -54.32
CA ASP A 761 46.83 80.92 -54.29
C ASP A 761 47.43 81.97 -53.36
N PHE A 762 48.16 81.54 -52.33
CA PHE A 762 48.72 82.44 -51.31
C PHE A 762 49.88 81.82 -50.52
N GLU A 763 50.70 82.68 -49.91
CA GLU A 763 51.74 82.31 -48.95
C GLU A 763 51.47 82.92 -47.57
N VAL A 764 51.46 82.07 -46.54
CA VAL A 764 51.39 82.48 -45.13
C VAL A 764 52.79 82.61 -44.58
N GLN A 765 53.12 83.80 -44.08
CA GLN A 765 54.48 84.18 -43.74
C GLN A 765 54.55 84.79 -42.33
N TYR A 766 55.71 84.66 -41.70
CA TYR A 766 56.06 85.32 -40.45
C TYR A 766 57.34 86.14 -40.61
N TRP A 767 57.51 87.14 -39.76
CA TRP A 767 58.70 87.99 -39.78
C TRP A 767 59.84 87.37 -38.97
N THR A 768 61.02 87.29 -39.57
CA THR A 768 62.22 86.70 -38.95
C THR A 768 63.08 87.72 -38.21
N GLY A 769 62.70 89.00 -38.21
CA GLY A 769 63.52 90.12 -37.74
C GLY A 769 64.24 90.87 -38.86
N SER A 770 64.49 90.23 -40.02
CA SER A 770 65.19 90.83 -41.17
C SER A 770 64.51 90.61 -42.52
N GLY A 771 63.50 89.74 -42.59
CA GLY A 771 62.73 89.44 -43.79
C GLY A 771 61.50 88.57 -43.49
N TRP A 772 60.77 88.22 -44.54
CA TRP A 772 59.61 87.33 -44.47
C TRP A 772 60.02 85.89 -44.80
N ALA A 773 59.53 84.93 -44.00
CA ALA A 773 59.68 83.51 -44.25
C ALA A 773 58.31 82.82 -44.23
N THR A 774 58.10 81.89 -45.16
CA THR A 774 56.85 81.11 -45.25
C THR A 774 56.82 80.05 -44.14
N VAL A 775 55.68 79.92 -43.45
CA VAL A 775 55.50 78.85 -42.44
C VAL A 775 55.49 77.47 -43.11
N PRO A 776 55.86 76.38 -42.40
CA PRO A 776 55.73 75.03 -42.94
C PRO A 776 54.32 74.75 -43.46
N GLY A 777 54.20 74.38 -44.74
CA GLY A 777 52.91 74.15 -45.40
C GLY A 777 52.16 75.42 -45.83
N GLY A 778 52.71 76.61 -45.57
CA GLY A 778 52.07 77.91 -45.82
C GLY A 778 52.05 78.37 -47.28
N ALA A 779 52.71 77.67 -48.21
CA ALA A 779 52.63 77.95 -49.65
C ALA A 779 51.48 77.13 -50.27
N VAL A 780 50.36 77.79 -50.56
CA VAL A 780 49.12 77.15 -51.00
C VAL A 780 48.82 77.54 -52.44
N ALA A 781 48.52 76.54 -53.28
CA ALA A 781 48.03 76.73 -54.64
C ALA A 781 46.72 75.95 -54.85
N GLY A 782 45.79 76.49 -55.63
CA GLY A 782 44.50 75.88 -55.93
C GLY A 782 43.58 75.64 -54.72
N ASN A 783 43.66 76.50 -53.69
CA ASN A 783 42.79 76.46 -52.53
C ASN A 783 41.32 76.64 -52.92
N ASN A 784 40.45 75.83 -52.33
CA ASN A 784 39.01 75.95 -52.41
C ASN A 784 38.33 75.93 -51.03
N ARG A 785 39.11 76.01 -49.94
CA ARG A 785 38.61 75.99 -48.56
C ARG A 785 38.50 77.40 -48.01
N VAL A 786 37.39 77.66 -47.31
CA VAL A 786 37.13 78.95 -46.66
C VAL A 786 38.08 79.17 -45.48
N TRP A 787 38.39 78.13 -44.70
CA TRP A 787 39.38 78.17 -43.62
C TRP A 787 40.53 77.22 -43.91
N ARG A 788 41.75 77.75 -43.81
CA ARG A 788 42.99 76.98 -43.79
C ARG A 788 43.74 77.17 -42.47
N GLN A 789 43.91 76.08 -41.74
CA GLN A 789 44.73 76.01 -40.53
C GLN A 789 46.15 75.54 -40.87
N PHE A 790 47.14 76.18 -40.26
CA PHE A 790 48.56 75.87 -40.42
C PHE A 790 49.21 75.71 -39.05
N THR A 791 49.41 74.47 -38.61
CA THR A 791 50.16 74.16 -37.38
C THR A 791 51.62 73.87 -37.69
N PHE A 792 52.55 74.43 -36.92
CA PHE A 792 53.99 74.28 -37.13
C PHE A 792 54.76 74.37 -35.79
N PRO A 793 56.03 73.90 -35.74
CA PRO A 793 56.87 74.08 -34.55
C PRO A 793 56.96 75.56 -34.16
N ALA A 794 56.80 75.86 -32.86
CA ALA A 794 56.65 77.24 -32.40
C ALA A 794 57.76 78.18 -32.90
N VAL A 795 57.36 79.32 -33.48
CA VAL A 795 58.26 80.37 -33.96
C VAL A 795 58.03 81.66 -33.17
N ASN A 796 59.12 82.34 -32.83
CA ASN A 796 59.05 83.67 -32.23
C ASN A 796 58.96 84.72 -33.35
N THR A 797 57.88 85.48 -33.38
CA THR A 797 57.68 86.53 -34.37
C THR A 797 56.87 87.68 -33.79
N GLU A 798 57.03 88.88 -34.34
CA GLU A 798 56.26 90.06 -33.95
C GLU A 798 55.14 90.39 -34.93
N ARG A 799 55.06 89.67 -36.07
CA ARG A 799 54.06 89.93 -37.11
C ARG A 799 53.95 88.80 -38.12
N ILE A 800 52.76 88.65 -38.69
CA ILE A 800 52.46 87.70 -39.75
C ILE A 800 51.88 88.41 -40.96
N ARG A 801 51.95 87.77 -42.13
CA ARG A 801 51.41 88.28 -43.38
C ARG A 801 50.92 87.16 -44.27
N VAL A 802 49.84 87.42 -45.00
CA VAL A 802 49.40 86.58 -46.11
C VAL A 802 49.67 87.33 -47.42
N THR A 803 50.41 86.71 -48.34
CA THR A 803 50.66 87.24 -49.69
C THR A 803 49.83 86.44 -50.68
N ILE A 804 48.92 87.08 -51.41
CA ILE A 804 47.91 86.44 -52.25
C ILE A 804 48.30 86.61 -53.72
N SER A 805 48.37 85.51 -54.45
CA SER A 805 48.76 85.46 -55.86
C SER A 805 47.63 84.96 -56.80
N GLY A 806 46.47 84.61 -56.23
CA GLY A 806 45.28 84.23 -57.01
C GLY A 806 44.00 84.17 -56.15
N GLY A 807 42.86 84.49 -56.77
CA GLY A 807 41.53 84.40 -56.16
C GLY A 807 40.43 84.09 -57.19
N ALA A 808 39.40 83.33 -56.79
CA ALA A 808 38.42 82.73 -57.71
C ALA A 808 37.56 83.75 -58.50
N GLY A 809 37.43 84.98 -57.98
CA GLY A 809 36.73 86.10 -58.63
C GLY A 809 37.66 87.21 -59.13
N GLY A 810 38.98 86.99 -59.14
CA GLY A 810 39.97 88.02 -59.42
C GLY A 810 40.27 88.97 -58.25
N TYR A 811 39.72 88.72 -57.06
CA TYR A 811 39.91 89.54 -55.87
C TYR A 811 40.75 88.80 -54.82
N SER A 812 41.59 89.54 -54.10
CA SER A 812 42.24 89.09 -52.86
C SER A 812 41.34 89.41 -51.68
N ILE A 813 40.77 88.39 -51.03
CA ILE A 813 39.78 88.55 -49.96
C ILE A 813 40.15 87.75 -48.71
N VAL A 814 40.22 88.39 -47.56
CA VAL A 814 40.46 87.75 -46.25
C VAL A 814 39.42 88.26 -45.25
N THR A 815 38.72 87.36 -44.56
CA THR A 815 37.73 87.73 -43.54
C THR A 815 38.34 87.74 -42.15
N GLU A 816 39.23 86.80 -41.84
CA GLU A 816 39.95 86.75 -40.55
C GLU A 816 41.33 86.09 -40.74
N LEU A 817 42.31 86.56 -39.98
CA LEU A 817 43.67 86.06 -39.91
C LEU A 817 44.08 85.93 -38.45
N GLU A 818 44.30 84.69 -38.01
CA GLU A 818 44.57 84.39 -36.60
C GLU A 818 45.96 83.82 -36.40
N ALA A 819 46.54 84.03 -35.23
CA ALA A 819 47.80 83.41 -34.83
C ALA A 819 47.72 82.96 -33.39
N TRP A 820 47.95 81.68 -33.12
CA TRP A 820 47.75 81.09 -31.80
C TRP A 820 49.07 80.81 -31.10
N ALA A 821 49.19 81.31 -29.86
CA ALA A 821 50.29 81.05 -28.94
C ALA A 821 49.77 80.31 -27.70
N ALA A 822 50.60 79.51 -27.04
CA ALA A 822 50.23 78.92 -25.75
C ALA A 822 49.91 80.05 -24.75
N GLY A 823 48.70 80.05 -24.19
CA GLY A 823 48.30 81.01 -23.16
C GLY A 823 49.19 80.84 -21.93
N GLY A 824 49.86 81.91 -21.52
CA GLY A 824 50.67 81.96 -20.30
C GLY A 824 49.82 82.00 -19.03
#